data_AF-A0A7V1W3F6-F1
#
_entry.id   AF-A0A7V1W3F6-F1
#
_cell.length_a   1.000
_cell.length_b   1.000
_cell.length_c   1.000
_cell.angle_alpha   90.00
_cell.angle_beta   90.00
_cell.angle_gamma   90.00
#
_symmetry.space_group_name_H-M   'P 1'
#
loop_
_entity.id
_entity.type
_entity.pdbx_description
1 polymer ?
#
loop_
_entity_poly.entity_id
_entity_poly.type
_entity_poly.pdbx_seq_one_letter_code
_entity_poly.pdbx_strand_id
1 'polypeptide(L)'
;MEIELLWPLIQEMVQTPDISAEDWAFLRQNADTLGCSEAILRALVETRLVQGHPDVSKRIEALGQLVGTLKEEASRHMPFLLEVAQYLGVPVDLVQVLVQVPRVPALRYMVRLLRAVEGLSEPAALFPWLATQAEALKLPSEALSPLLSLLAAPQQKSLTIALQSYWELLRLLDKQGLPAVEVAYLIDLAREARLTDPVSQGLQEYLRMRQKGTTPIEALAYLVRSFIQKGALSEEEGPFLEQLAQEEGLPTEVLSALIEAERALRKAAPGSFGAEYLVPLIQALLRANRLDEGAKRLLLQRGQEVHLTAAHIEALIELETQIVAGKARFPQSLQPLIRVLVEGGRISDDRLVFLIKKAQEMGGTDKVVRSLVQIEITAQKKTLQERAFVPPPPPPPPPTPPPAPSPVESPTSSPAPPSMAAPSTPPPPPSTFSSASTSSSGVSIPLKTPSFPSGGHFPPVAVDFHSLKLFSLRTEKDIVRKAEIFAHEGKVNWYAFLEYGEREYLLVSKGRPEHRFEEVLTWVVSPTGEVIALKHRLQGSYRVYLNGEEGRPLEEVASLILSPNHRHLAYIGRKGEDLFVFLNNIGMGPFSQVTNLTFRPNTENDLFFIVQVEKNRWVISDHLKNTYSEPSPYLDQLTFSPDGQRMVYVTLKNRKLHLREGDKWGDPFDLVSDVQFTGDSHHLIYLVQKGPQIGITWDHETLALGEGISGVTLSPDSRFVAYLVREKDQQFVGVQKKRLGPYERAERPFITRTKPAVIYPVVLQGRHHIFVNGAPEAGPFEAILRFSGQGDSYAAIVRKGSEGQAVLWDGKIGKLYSAVEHLTWAPSGQHLAYVARKKGVWAGVVWNDTESDQYDFVQHLTFSPDGKALLFFARRRDGWYAVLNDQPIPDTLCKELLSPPVWDAKNRAFCYLYRQGKDIYEGRLNVR
;
A
#
# COMPACT_ATOMS: atom_id res chain seq x y z
N MET A 1 -44.40 -24.57 -4.95
CA MET A 1 -43.73 -25.84 -4.62
C MET A 1 -43.49 -25.84 -3.12
N GLU A 2 -44.11 -26.76 -2.39
CA GLU A 2 -43.99 -26.86 -0.92
C GLU A 2 -43.28 -28.17 -0.54
N ILE A 3 -42.03 -28.34 -1.00
CA ILE A 3 -41.23 -29.57 -0.77
C ILE A 3 -41.06 -29.92 0.71
N GLU A 4 -41.10 -28.90 1.57
CA GLU A 4 -40.89 -29.00 3.02
C GLU A 4 -42.03 -29.80 3.68
N LEU A 5 -43.23 -29.76 3.11
CA LEU A 5 -44.39 -30.53 3.60
C LEU A 5 -44.33 -32.02 3.19
N LEU A 6 -43.60 -32.36 2.12
CA LEU A 6 -43.38 -33.76 1.71
C LEU A 6 -42.36 -34.47 2.61
N TRP A 7 -41.44 -33.71 3.21
CA TRP A 7 -40.31 -34.29 3.90
C TRP A 7 -40.67 -35.18 5.10
N PRO A 8 -41.57 -34.80 6.02
CA PRO A 8 -42.00 -35.68 7.11
C PRO A 8 -42.66 -36.97 6.60
N LEU A 9 -43.45 -36.87 5.53
CA LEU A 9 -44.13 -38.02 4.93
C LEU A 9 -43.12 -39.00 4.33
N ILE A 10 -42.11 -38.48 3.61
CA ILE A 10 -41.01 -39.29 3.06
C ILE A 10 -40.21 -39.92 4.19
N GLN A 11 -39.95 -39.21 5.29
CA GLN A 11 -39.21 -39.75 6.43
C GLN A 11 -39.92 -40.94 7.09
N GLU A 12 -41.25 -40.90 7.16
CA GLU A 12 -42.08 -41.95 7.73
C GLU A 12 -42.21 -43.17 6.81
N MET A 13 -42.55 -42.93 5.53
CA MET A 13 -42.84 -43.99 4.55
C MET A 13 -41.59 -44.67 3.98
N VAL A 14 -40.48 -43.93 3.83
CA VAL A 14 -39.25 -44.46 3.22
C VAL A 14 -38.28 -44.91 4.31
N GLN A 15 -38.37 -46.19 4.66
CA GLN A 15 -37.48 -46.87 5.61
C GLN A 15 -36.45 -47.77 4.92
N THR A 16 -36.80 -48.30 3.74
CA THR A 16 -35.99 -49.26 2.95
C THR A 16 -35.91 -48.84 1.49
N PRO A 17 -34.87 -49.30 0.74
CA PRO A 17 -34.72 -48.98 -0.69
C PRO A 17 -35.88 -49.50 -1.56
N ASP A 18 -36.48 -50.62 -1.16
CA ASP A 18 -37.61 -51.25 -1.86
C ASP A 18 -38.94 -50.62 -1.42
N ILE A 19 -39.31 -49.52 -2.09
CA ILE A 19 -40.61 -48.86 -1.89
C ILE A 19 -41.68 -49.60 -2.72
N SER A 20 -42.82 -49.92 -2.11
CA SER A 20 -43.91 -50.62 -2.81
C SER A 20 -44.50 -49.74 -3.93
N ALA A 21 -45.09 -50.36 -4.96
CA ALA A 21 -45.73 -49.62 -6.05
C ALA A 21 -46.90 -48.74 -5.56
N GLU A 22 -47.60 -49.17 -4.50
CA GLU A 22 -48.69 -48.42 -3.88
C GLU A 22 -48.18 -47.19 -3.11
N ASP A 23 -47.12 -47.35 -2.31
CA ASP A 23 -46.50 -46.24 -1.57
C ASP A 23 -45.88 -45.20 -2.51
N TRP A 24 -45.25 -45.65 -3.60
CA TRP A 24 -44.71 -44.75 -4.62
C TRP A 24 -45.82 -43.96 -5.34
N ALA A 25 -46.93 -44.62 -5.67
CA ALA A 25 -48.09 -43.94 -6.26
C ALA A 25 -48.68 -42.90 -5.30
N PHE A 26 -48.76 -43.21 -4.01
CA PHE A 26 -49.22 -42.28 -2.98
C PHE A 26 -48.31 -41.07 -2.82
N LEU A 27 -46.98 -41.27 -2.75
CA LEU A 27 -46.01 -40.18 -2.69
C LEU A 27 -46.08 -39.29 -3.93
N ARG A 28 -46.24 -39.88 -5.13
CA ARG A 28 -46.39 -39.13 -6.38
C ARG A 28 -47.64 -38.26 -6.41
N GLN A 29 -48.78 -38.80 -5.94
CA GLN A 29 -50.03 -38.05 -5.88
C GLN A 29 -49.94 -36.83 -4.94
N ASN A 30 -49.30 -36.99 -3.78
CA ASN A 30 -49.05 -35.88 -2.86
C ASN A 30 -48.05 -34.86 -3.45
N ALA A 31 -47.00 -35.33 -4.12
CA ALA A 31 -46.02 -34.47 -4.77
C ALA A 31 -46.66 -33.62 -5.89
N ASP A 32 -47.50 -34.22 -6.74
CA ASP A 32 -48.23 -33.51 -7.79
C ASP A 32 -49.13 -32.41 -7.20
N THR A 33 -49.79 -32.69 -6.08
CA THR A 33 -50.67 -31.73 -5.38
C THR A 33 -49.90 -30.51 -4.86
N LEU A 34 -48.64 -30.70 -4.47
CA LEU A 34 -47.75 -29.65 -3.94
C LEU A 34 -46.89 -28.98 -5.04
N GLY A 35 -47.12 -29.35 -6.31
CA GLY A 35 -46.37 -28.84 -7.46
C GLY A 35 -44.91 -29.30 -7.48
N CYS A 36 -44.61 -30.45 -6.90
CA CYS A 36 -43.27 -31.03 -6.86
C CYS A 36 -43.09 -32.02 -8.01
N SER A 37 -42.11 -31.79 -8.88
CA SER A 37 -41.83 -32.72 -9.99
C SER A 37 -41.36 -34.10 -9.49
N GLU A 38 -41.58 -35.14 -10.28
CA GLU A 38 -41.11 -36.48 -9.96
C GLU A 38 -39.59 -36.55 -9.75
N ALA A 39 -38.81 -35.72 -10.46
CA ALA A 39 -37.37 -35.64 -10.27
C ALA A 39 -36.99 -35.14 -8.86
N ILE A 40 -37.73 -34.16 -8.32
CA ILE A 40 -37.53 -33.64 -6.97
C ILE A 40 -37.97 -34.68 -5.93
N LEU A 41 -39.09 -35.36 -6.16
CA LEU A 41 -39.54 -36.46 -5.30
C LEU A 41 -38.49 -37.57 -5.22
N ARG A 42 -37.94 -38.01 -6.36
CA ARG A 42 -36.85 -39.01 -6.40
C ARG A 42 -35.61 -38.54 -5.63
N ALA A 43 -35.19 -37.30 -5.82
CA ALA A 43 -34.03 -36.75 -5.12
C ALA A 43 -34.25 -36.69 -3.60
N LEU A 44 -35.45 -36.36 -3.12
CA LEU A 44 -35.81 -36.38 -1.70
C LEU A 44 -35.77 -37.80 -1.13
N VAL A 45 -36.30 -38.78 -1.86
CA VAL A 45 -36.27 -40.19 -1.48
C VAL A 45 -34.84 -40.71 -1.40
N GLU A 46 -34.01 -40.43 -2.40
CA GLU A 46 -32.59 -40.79 -2.39
C GLU A 46 -31.85 -40.15 -1.21
N THR A 47 -32.13 -38.88 -0.93
CA THR A 47 -31.58 -38.16 0.23
C THR A 47 -31.98 -38.83 1.56
N ARG A 48 -33.22 -39.31 1.67
CA ARG A 48 -33.69 -40.05 2.85
C ARG A 48 -33.00 -41.41 3.00
N LEU A 49 -32.78 -42.13 1.89
CA LEU A 49 -32.18 -43.47 1.90
C LEU A 49 -30.70 -43.47 2.27
N VAL A 50 -29.97 -42.38 1.97
CA VAL A 50 -28.55 -42.26 2.35
C VAL A 50 -28.34 -41.77 3.79
N GLN A 51 -29.41 -41.52 4.55
CA GLN A 51 -29.31 -41.14 5.95
C GLN A 51 -28.54 -42.22 6.73
N GLY A 52 -27.43 -41.84 7.36
CA GLY A 52 -26.59 -42.76 8.14
C GLY A 52 -25.65 -43.66 7.31
N HIS A 53 -25.56 -43.45 5.99
CA HIS A 53 -24.56 -44.14 5.17
C HIS A 53 -23.13 -43.85 5.68
N PRO A 54 -22.26 -44.86 5.87
CA PRO A 54 -20.93 -44.67 6.47
C PRO A 54 -20.05 -43.75 5.63
N ASP A 55 -20.10 -43.88 4.30
CA ASP A 55 -19.42 -42.96 3.38
C ASP A 55 -20.12 -41.60 3.32
N VAL A 56 -19.44 -40.56 3.80
CA VAL A 56 -19.90 -39.16 3.79
C VAL A 56 -20.11 -38.65 2.36
N SER A 57 -19.35 -39.17 1.39
CA SER A 57 -19.38 -38.73 -0.01
C SER A 57 -20.73 -39.06 -0.65
N LYS A 58 -21.32 -40.21 -0.30
CA LYS A 58 -22.67 -40.60 -0.76
C LYS A 58 -23.76 -39.68 -0.25
N ARG A 59 -23.62 -39.19 0.99
CA ARG A 59 -24.55 -38.22 1.59
C ARG A 59 -24.44 -36.85 0.94
N ILE A 60 -23.21 -36.41 0.64
CA ILE A 60 -22.95 -35.17 -0.08
C ILE A 60 -23.44 -35.24 -1.53
N GLU A 61 -23.26 -36.38 -2.21
CA GLU A 61 -23.78 -36.63 -3.57
C GLU A 61 -25.30 -36.46 -3.63
N ALA A 62 -26.04 -37.11 -2.72
CA ALA A 62 -27.49 -37.02 -2.68
C ALA A 62 -27.97 -35.58 -2.38
N LEU A 63 -27.33 -34.88 -1.44
CA LEU A 63 -27.61 -33.48 -1.14
C LEU A 63 -27.33 -32.58 -2.36
N GLY A 64 -26.21 -32.81 -3.05
CA GLY A 64 -25.83 -32.08 -4.26
C GLY A 64 -26.80 -32.34 -5.42
N GLN A 65 -27.29 -33.57 -5.57
CA GLN A 65 -28.35 -33.91 -6.51
C GLN A 65 -29.64 -33.18 -6.17
N LEU A 66 -30.11 -33.21 -4.93
CA LEU A 66 -31.31 -32.49 -4.49
C LEU A 66 -31.21 -30.98 -4.80
N VAL A 67 -30.10 -30.35 -4.45
CA VAL A 67 -29.84 -28.93 -4.78
C VAL A 67 -29.82 -28.71 -6.30
N GLY A 68 -29.17 -29.60 -7.05
CA GLY A 68 -29.10 -29.54 -8.51
C GLY A 68 -30.47 -29.68 -9.20
N THR A 69 -31.36 -30.53 -8.68
CA THR A 69 -32.72 -30.73 -9.21
C THR A 69 -33.61 -29.51 -8.95
N LEU A 70 -33.42 -28.85 -7.80
CA LEU A 70 -34.12 -27.61 -7.46
C LEU A 70 -33.66 -26.41 -8.29
N LYS A 71 -32.44 -26.43 -8.86
CA LYS A 71 -31.88 -25.37 -9.71
C LYS A 71 -32.04 -23.99 -9.07
N GLU A 72 -32.69 -23.04 -9.76
CA GLU A 72 -32.93 -21.67 -9.28
C GLU A 72 -33.87 -21.61 -8.07
N GLU A 73 -34.68 -22.65 -7.82
CA GLU A 73 -35.56 -22.70 -6.65
C GLU A 73 -34.83 -23.11 -5.37
N ALA A 74 -33.60 -23.63 -5.46
CA ALA A 74 -32.82 -24.05 -4.30
C ALA A 74 -32.63 -22.92 -3.29
N SER A 75 -32.46 -21.66 -3.74
CA SER A 75 -32.32 -20.51 -2.85
C SER A 75 -33.60 -20.19 -2.07
N ARG A 76 -34.78 -20.53 -2.62
CA ARG A 76 -36.07 -20.32 -1.93
C ARG A 76 -36.27 -21.32 -0.79
N HIS A 77 -35.71 -22.51 -0.95
CA HIS A 77 -35.79 -23.60 0.03
C HIS A 77 -34.53 -23.71 0.90
N MET A 78 -33.79 -22.61 1.07
CA MET A 78 -32.57 -22.60 1.86
C MET A 78 -32.78 -23.11 3.30
N PRO A 79 -33.78 -22.65 4.08
CA PRO A 79 -33.98 -23.16 5.45
C PRO A 79 -34.14 -24.69 5.49
N PHE A 80 -34.93 -25.23 4.56
CA PHE A 80 -35.15 -26.67 4.40
C PHE A 80 -33.86 -27.41 4.02
N LEU A 81 -33.08 -26.90 3.06
CA LEU A 81 -31.83 -27.54 2.65
C LEU A 81 -30.78 -27.56 3.78
N LEU A 82 -30.77 -26.55 4.65
CA LEU A 82 -29.91 -26.54 5.84
C LEU A 82 -30.36 -27.57 6.87
N GLU A 83 -31.67 -27.77 7.04
CA GLU A 83 -32.23 -28.85 7.88
C GLU A 83 -31.85 -30.23 7.33
N VAL A 84 -31.98 -30.44 6.01
CA VAL A 84 -31.57 -31.68 5.34
C VAL A 84 -30.06 -31.92 5.50
N ALA A 85 -29.21 -30.89 5.41
CA ALA A 85 -27.77 -31.05 5.65
C ALA A 85 -27.45 -31.49 7.09
N GLN A 86 -28.11 -30.90 8.07
CA GLN A 86 -27.99 -31.31 9.48
C GLN A 86 -28.46 -32.76 9.66
N TYR A 87 -29.58 -33.12 9.05
CA TYR A 87 -30.13 -34.46 9.06
C TYR A 87 -29.17 -35.51 8.47
N LEU A 88 -28.43 -35.15 7.42
CA LEU A 88 -27.40 -36.00 6.81
C LEU A 88 -26.08 -36.00 7.58
N GLY A 89 -25.87 -35.10 8.54
CA GLY A 89 -24.57 -34.91 9.21
C GLY A 89 -23.50 -34.33 8.28
N VAL A 90 -23.89 -33.48 7.34
CA VAL A 90 -23.02 -32.81 6.36
C VAL A 90 -22.84 -31.34 6.78
N PRO A 91 -21.68 -30.69 6.52
CA PRO A 91 -21.45 -29.31 6.92
C PRO A 91 -22.48 -28.37 6.30
N VAL A 92 -23.11 -27.55 7.14
CA VAL A 92 -24.15 -26.60 6.72
C VAL A 92 -23.58 -25.57 5.73
N ASP A 93 -22.30 -25.21 5.89
CA ASP A 93 -21.58 -24.30 4.99
C ASP A 93 -21.50 -24.84 3.56
N LEU A 94 -21.52 -26.17 3.37
CA LEU A 94 -21.51 -26.80 2.04
C LEU A 94 -22.76 -26.43 1.25
N VAL A 95 -23.94 -26.45 1.89
CA VAL A 95 -25.21 -26.06 1.26
C VAL A 95 -25.20 -24.59 0.88
N GLN A 96 -24.67 -23.74 1.75
CA GLN A 96 -24.55 -22.31 1.44
C GLN A 96 -23.68 -22.10 0.20
N VAL A 97 -22.57 -22.83 0.06
CA VAL A 97 -21.73 -22.74 -1.13
C VAL A 97 -22.44 -23.25 -2.38
N LEU A 98 -23.05 -24.44 -2.31
CA LEU A 98 -23.74 -25.06 -3.46
C LEU A 98 -24.88 -24.21 -4.02
N VAL A 99 -25.55 -23.42 -3.18
CA VAL A 99 -26.75 -22.64 -3.56
C VAL A 99 -26.45 -21.16 -3.79
N GLN A 100 -25.62 -20.53 -2.94
CA GLN A 100 -25.45 -19.07 -2.93
C GLN A 100 -24.20 -18.59 -3.64
N VAL A 101 -23.19 -19.45 -3.84
CA VAL A 101 -21.95 -19.05 -4.50
C VAL A 101 -22.06 -19.30 -6.01
N PRO A 102 -21.89 -18.27 -6.85
CA PRO A 102 -21.87 -18.45 -8.30
C PRO A 102 -20.77 -19.44 -8.70
N ARG A 103 -21.09 -20.35 -9.64
CA ARG A 103 -20.12 -21.31 -10.18
C ARG A 103 -19.02 -20.67 -11.04
N VAL A 104 -19.20 -19.42 -11.47
CA VAL A 104 -18.19 -18.62 -12.17
C VAL A 104 -17.94 -17.35 -11.34
N PRO A 105 -16.67 -17.03 -10.97
CA PRO A 105 -15.43 -17.70 -11.38
C PRO A 105 -15.22 -19.08 -10.75
N ALA A 106 -14.79 -20.05 -11.55
CA ALA A 106 -14.69 -21.48 -11.23
C ALA A 106 -13.76 -21.73 -10.04
N LEU A 107 -12.56 -21.16 -10.07
CA LEU A 107 -11.58 -21.34 -9.00
C LEU A 107 -12.09 -20.81 -7.65
N ARG A 108 -12.82 -19.69 -7.65
CA ARG A 108 -13.38 -19.09 -6.44
C ARG A 108 -14.46 -19.97 -5.82
N TYR A 109 -15.34 -20.52 -6.66
CA TYR A 109 -16.34 -21.49 -6.21
C TYR A 109 -15.68 -22.75 -5.66
N MET A 110 -14.67 -23.28 -6.35
CA MET A 110 -13.95 -24.48 -5.92
C MET A 110 -13.26 -24.30 -4.56
N VAL A 111 -12.56 -23.17 -4.34
CA VAL A 111 -11.92 -22.90 -3.05
C VAL A 111 -12.94 -22.77 -1.92
N ARG A 112 -14.11 -22.17 -2.18
CA ARG A 112 -15.20 -22.09 -1.19
C ARG A 112 -15.75 -23.48 -0.85
N LEU A 113 -15.89 -24.35 -1.84
CA LEU A 113 -16.28 -25.75 -1.62
C LEU A 113 -15.24 -26.48 -0.77
N LEU A 114 -13.96 -26.37 -1.12
CA LEU A 114 -12.86 -27.02 -0.37
C LEU A 114 -12.85 -26.60 1.10
N ARG A 115 -13.02 -25.30 1.39
CA ARG A 115 -13.12 -24.81 2.78
C ARG A 115 -14.35 -25.29 3.53
N ALA A 116 -15.48 -25.44 2.83
CA ALA A 116 -16.71 -25.94 3.45
C ALA A 116 -16.61 -27.43 3.84
N VAL A 117 -15.71 -28.19 3.22
CA VAL A 117 -15.47 -29.61 3.53
C VAL A 117 -14.21 -29.88 4.36
N GLU A 118 -13.37 -28.88 4.62
CA GLU A 118 -12.07 -29.00 5.32
C GLU A 118 -12.21 -29.54 6.76
N GLY A 119 -13.38 -29.38 7.39
CA GLY A 119 -13.68 -29.87 8.74
C GLY A 119 -14.15 -31.33 8.84
N LEU A 120 -14.21 -32.07 7.73
CA LEU A 120 -14.66 -33.47 7.71
C LEU A 120 -13.50 -34.45 7.97
N SER A 121 -13.77 -35.48 8.78
CA SER A 121 -12.78 -36.43 9.30
C SER A 121 -12.05 -37.27 8.24
N GLU A 122 -12.56 -37.33 7.00
CA GLU A 122 -12.05 -38.19 5.92
C GLU A 122 -11.88 -37.41 4.59
N PRO A 123 -10.81 -36.61 4.43
CA PRO A 123 -10.60 -35.79 3.24
C PRO A 123 -10.46 -36.62 1.95
N ALA A 124 -9.89 -37.83 2.05
CA ALA A 124 -9.66 -38.72 0.91
C ALA A 124 -10.95 -39.28 0.30
N ALA A 125 -12.00 -39.49 1.11
CA ALA A 125 -13.28 -40.00 0.63
C ALA A 125 -13.98 -38.99 -0.31
N LEU A 126 -13.75 -37.69 -0.08
CA LEU A 126 -14.42 -36.61 -0.80
C LEU A 126 -13.75 -36.22 -2.13
N PHE A 127 -12.50 -36.65 -2.35
CA PHE A 127 -11.74 -36.32 -3.56
C PHE A 127 -12.44 -36.70 -4.87
N PRO A 128 -13.02 -37.90 -5.01
CA PRO A 128 -13.79 -38.27 -6.21
C PRO A 128 -14.94 -37.30 -6.48
N TRP A 129 -15.71 -36.94 -5.44
CA TRP A 129 -16.80 -35.99 -5.59
C TRP A 129 -16.30 -34.58 -5.96
N LEU A 130 -15.26 -34.08 -5.30
CA LEU A 130 -14.64 -32.79 -5.63
C LEU A 130 -14.08 -32.77 -7.06
N ALA A 131 -13.52 -33.89 -7.55
CA ALA A 131 -13.06 -34.04 -8.93
C ALA A 131 -14.22 -33.88 -9.92
N THR A 132 -15.37 -34.50 -9.66
CA THR A 132 -16.56 -34.30 -10.51
C THR A 132 -17.03 -32.84 -10.52
N GLN A 133 -16.93 -32.14 -9.39
CA GLN A 133 -17.25 -30.71 -9.33
C GLN A 133 -16.23 -29.86 -10.11
N ALA A 134 -14.95 -30.19 -10.04
CA ALA A 134 -13.90 -29.50 -10.80
C ALA A 134 -14.09 -29.67 -12.31
N GLU A 135 -14.35 -30.90 -12.77
CA GLU A 135 -14.62 -31.20 -14.17
C GLU A 135 -15.85 -30.46 -14.68
N ALA A 136 -16.93 -30.40 -13.89
CA ALA A 136 -18.14 -29.65 -14.23
C ALA A 136 -17.88 -28.14 -14.41
N LEU A 137 -16.85 -27.61 -13.76
CA LEU A 137 -16.40 -26.22 -13.86
C LEU A 137 -15.31 -26.01 -14.92
N LYS A 138 -14.92 -27.07 -15.64
CA LYS A 138 -13.77 -27.09 -16.56
C LYS A 138 -12.43 -26.78 -15.88
N LEU A 139 -12.30 -27.10 -14.60
CA LEU A 139 -11.02 -27.10 -13.89
C LEU A 139 -10.40 -28.50 -13.94
N PRO A 140 -9.07 -28.61 -14.17
CA PRO A 140 -8.38 -29.90 -14.16
C PRO A 140 -8.44 -30.50 -12.75
N SER A 141 -8.86 -31.76 -12.63
CA SER A 141 -8.94 -32.45 -11.32
C SER A 141 -7.59 -32.50 -10.62
N GLU A 142 -6.49 -32.50 -11.37
CA GLU A 142 -5.12 -32.46 -10.87
C GLU A 142 -4.83 -31.18 -10.06
N ALA A 143 -5.57 -30.09 -10.28
CA ALA A 143 -5.39 -28.85 -9.52
C ALA A 143 -5.93 -28.92 -8.09
N LEU A 144 -6.75 -29.94 -7.75
CA LEU A 144 -7.34 -30.05 -6.41
C LEU A 144 -6.30 -30.29 -5.31
N SER A 145 -5.33 -31.18 -5.56
CA SER A 145 -4.30 -31.50 -4.58
C SER A 145 -3.39 -30.29 -4.28
N PRO A 146 -2.85 -29.59 -5.29
CA PRO A 146 -2.09 -28.35 -5.06
C PRO A 146 -2.95 -27.24 -4.45
N LEU A 147 -4.24 -27.11 -4.79
CA LEU A 147 -5.13 -26.14 -4.12
C LEU A 147 -5.28 -26.42 -2.63
N LEU A 148 -5.50 -27.67 -2.25
CA LEU A 148 -5.60 -28.07 -0.85
C LEU A 148 -4.29 -27.82 -0.10
N SER A 149 -3.16 -28.19 -0.69
CA SER A 149 -1.83 -27.95 -0.11
C SER A 149 -1.54 -26.46 0.06
N LEU A 150 -1.92 -25.61 -0.91
CA LEU A 150 -1.78 -24.16 -0.84
C LEU A 150 -2.64 -23.57 0.29
N LEU A 151 -3.88 -24.04 0.45
CA LEU A 151 -4.80 -23.61 1.51
C LEU A 151 -4.32 -24.03 2.91
N ALA A 152 -3.66 -25.18 3.03
CA ALA A 152 -3.13 -25.69 4.29
C ALA A 152 -1.77 -25.08 4.69
N ALA A 153 -1.01 -24.55 3.72
CA ALA A 153 0.34 -24.01 3.95
C ALA A 153 0.45 -22.96 5.09
N PRO A 154 -0.51 -22.02 5.28
CA PRO A 154 -0.50 -21.09 6.41
C PRO A 154 -0.54 -21.76 7.78
N GLN A 155 -1.29 -22.86 7.89
CA GLN A 155 -1.47 -23.61 9.14
C GLN A 155 -0.20 -24.41 9.45
N GLN A 156 0.43 -24.97 8.42
CA GLN A 156 1.68 -25.72 8.52
C GLN A 156 2.93 -24.84 8.63
N LYS A 157 2.79 -23.52 8.37
CA LYS A 157 3.89 -22.53 8.37
C LYS A 157 5.05 -22.90 7.44
N SER A 158 4.77 -23.61 6.33
CA SER A 158 5.79 -24.00 5.35
C SER A 158 5.69 -23.12 4.10
N LEU A 159 6.75 -22.34 3.84
CA LEU A 159 6.85 -21.54 2.62
C LEU A 159 7.13 -22.43 1.40
N THR A 160 7.86 -23.52 1.61
CA THR A 160 8.16 -24.53 0.59
C THR A 160 6.89 -25.13 0.00
N ILE A 161 5.95 -25.56 0.85
CA ILE A 161 4.66 -26.11 0.40
C ILE A 161 3.86 -25.04 -0.36
N ALA A 162 3.85 -23.79 0.13
CA ALA A 162 3.18 -22.69 -0.55
C ALA A 162 3.77 -22.43 -1.95
N LEU A 163 5.10 -22.37 -2.08
CA LEU A 163 5.81 -22.13 -3.34
C LEU A 163 5.56 -23.26 -4.34
N GLN A 164 5.74 -24.52 -3.92
CA GLN A 164 5.54 -25.69 -4.78
C GLN A 164 4.08 -25.80 -5.24
N SER A 165 3.13 -25.69 -4.30
CA SER A 165 1.70 -25.78 -4.62
C SER A 165 1.25 -24.67 -5.55
N TYR A 166 1.70 -23.43 -5.31
CA TYR A 166 1.38 -22.30 -6.18
C TYR A 166 1.99 -22.46 -7.57
N TRP A 167 3.24 -22.91 -7.67
CA TRP A 167 3.90 -23.17 -8.95
C TRP A 167 3.20 -24.25 -9.78
N GLU A 168 2.80 -25.36 -9.15
CA GLU A 168 2.03 -26.42 -9.80
C GLU A 168 0.68 -25.91 -10.30
N LEU A 169 -0.02 -25.09 -9.50
CA LEU A 169 -1.28 -24.49 -9.93
C LEU A 169 -1.12 -23.57 -11.12
N LEU A 170 -0.10 -22.72 -11.13
CA LEU A 170 0.18 -21.88 -12.27
C LEU A 170 0.37 -22.72 -13.54
N ARG A 171 1.16 -23.79 -13.49
CA ARG A 171 1.41 -24.67 -14.65
C ARG A 171 0.16 -25.41 -15.14
N LEU A 172 -0.68 -25.89 -14.22
CA LEU A 172 -1.89 -26.64 -14.56
C LEU A 172 -2.96 -25.73 -15.14
N LEU A 173 -3.15 -24.55 -14.54
CA LEU A 173 -4.23 -23.63 -14.89
C LEU A 173 -3.89 -22.73 -16.07
N ASP A 174 -2.61 -22.51 -16.33
CA ASP A 174 -2.15 -21.78 -17.50
C ASP A 174 -2.59 -22.45 -18.82
N LYS A 175 -2.54 -23.79 -18.89
CA LYS A 175 -3.03 -24.56 -20.05
C LYS A 175 -4.52 -24.39 -20.33
N GLN A 176 -5.31 -23.96 -19.35
CA GLN A 176 -6.76 -23.75 -19.46
C GLN A 176 -7.10 -22.34 -19.96
N GLY A 177 -6.14 -21.40 -19.97
CA GLY A 177 -6.40 -20.01 -20.36
C GLY A 177 -7.36 -19.30 -19.40
N LEU A 178 -7.02 -19.25 -18.12
CA LEU A 178 -7.88 -18.63 -17.10
C LEU A 178 -8.19 -17.15 -17.40
N PRO A 179 -9.42 -16.69 -17.14
CA PRO A 179 -9.76 -15.27 -17.23
C PRO A 179 -9.01 -14.44 -16.16
N ALA A 180 -8.76 -13.17 -16.45
CA ALA A 180 -7.98 -12.27 -15.58
C ALA A 180 -8.48 -12.21 -14.13
N VAL A 181 -9.80 -12.36 -13.92
CA VAL A 181 -10.41 -12.40 -12.58
C VAL A 181 -9.94 -13.61 -11.76
N GLU A 182 -9.74 -14.77 -12.40
CA GLU A 182 -9.24 -15.98 -11.72
C GLU A 182 -7.73 -15.92 -11.48
N VAL A 183 -6.98 -15.29 -12.38
CA VAL A 183 -5.55 -15.00 -12.18
C VAL A 183 -5.34 -14.06 -10.98
N ALA A 184 -6.18 -13.02 -10.85
CA ALA A 184 -6.15 -12.14 -9.70
C ALA A 184 -6.49 -12.89 -8.40
N TYR A 185 -7.47 -13.80 -8.45
CA TYR A 185 -7.83 -14.62 -7.29
C TYR A 185 -6.72 -15.59 -6.87
N LEU A 186 -5.97 -16.18 -7.82
CA LEU A 186 -4.78 -16.99 -7.52
C LEU A 186 -3.72 -16.19 -6.75
N ILE A 187 -3.52 -14.91 -7.07
CA ILE A 187 -2.60 -14.04 -6.32
C ILE A 187 -3.10 -13.81 -4.90
N ASP A 188 -4.41 -13.62 -4.71
CA ASP A 188 -4.99 -13.47 -3.38
C ASP A 188 -4.79 -14.75 -2.55
N LEU A 189 -4.96 -15.94 -3.14
CA LEU A 189 -4.66 -17.22 -2.48
C LEU A 189 -3.18 -17.36 -2.13
N ALA A 190 -2.29 -16.92 -3.01
CA ALA A 190 -0.85 -16.91 -2.73
C ALA A 190 -0.50 -16.01 -1.54
N ARG A 191 -1.13 -14.83 -1.42
CA ARG A 191 -0.97 -13.96 -0.24
C ARG A 191 -1.47 -14.62 1.02
N GLU A 192 -2.63 -15.28 0.95
CA GLU A 192 -3.17 -16.04 2.08
C GLU A 192 -2.19 -17.16 2.51
N ALA A 193 -1.53 -17.80 1.53
CA ALA A 193 -0.42 -18.75 1.71
C ALA A 193 0.92 -18.12 2.17
N ARG A 194 0.94 -16.82 2.50
CA ARG A 194 2.11 -16.03 2.93
C ARG A 194 3.18 -15.82 1.86
N LEU A 195 2.88 -16.06 0.58
CA LEU A 195 3.74 -15.63 -0.52
C LEU A 195 3.65 -14.11 -0.68
N THR A 196 4.78 -13.49 -1.02
CA THR A 196 4.82 -12.05 -1.25
C THR A 196 4.38 -11.72 -2.67
N ASP A 197 3.74 -10.56 -2.87
CA ASP A 197 3.31 -10.11 -4.21
C ASP A 197 4.43 -10.19 -5.27
N PRO A 198 5.68 -9.75 -4.99
CA PRO A 198 6.78 -9.94 -5.92
C PRO A 198 7.01 -11.38 -6.32
N VAL A 199 7.03 -12.31 -5.36
CA VAL A 199 7.26 -13.74 -5.62
C VAL A 199 6.13 -14.32 -6.47
N SER A 200 4.87 -14.05 -6.12
CA SER A 200 3.71 -14.56 -6.85
C SER A 200 3.63 -14.03 -8.28
N GLN A 201 3.82 -12.72 -8.46
CA GLN A 201 3.87 -12.09 -9.79
C GLN A 201 5.09 -12.53 -10.58
N GLY A 202 6.23 -12.70 -9.91
CA GLY A 202 7.47 -13.19 -10.49
C GLY A 202 7.30 -14.57 -11.12
N LEU A 203 6.64 -15.50 -10.42
CA LEU A 203 6.36 -16.85 -10.92
C LEU A 203 5.40 -16.85 -12.12
N GLN A 204 4.37 -16.00 -12.09
CA GLN A 204 3.45 -15.84 -13.23
C GLN A 204 4.19 -15.30 -14.47
N GLU A 205 5.00 -14.26 -14.29
CA GLU A 205 5.75 -13.65 -15.37
C GLU A 205 6.83 -14.60 -15.90
N TYR A 206 7.50 -15.34 -15.02
CA TYR A 206 8.43 -16.41 -15.39
C TYR A 206 7.78 -17.41 -16.36
N LEU A 207 6.60 -17.93 -16.00
CA LEU A 207 5.88 -18.89 -16.84
C LEU A 207 5.51 -18.28 -18.20
N ARG A 208 5.02 -17.02 -18.19
CA ARG A 208 4.67 -16.27 -19.40
C ARG A 208 5.88 -16.03 -20.32
N MET A 209 7.04 -15.70 -19.75
CA MET A 209 8.29 -15.53 -20.50
C MET A 209 8.72 -16.85 -21.16
N ARG A 210 8.64 -17.96 -20.43
CA ARG A 210 8.97 -19.29 -20.98
C ARG A 210 8.07 -19.67 -22.15
N GLN A 211 6.77 -19.39 -22.08
CA GLN A 211 5.85 -19.61 -23.21
C GLN A 211 6.17 -18.76 -24.44
N LYS A 212 6.64 -17.53 -24.23
CA LYS A 212 7.05 -16.62 -25.32
C LYS A 212 8.39 -17.01 -25.95
N GLY A 213 9.00 -18.11 -25.52
CA GLY A 213 10.28 -18.59 -26.04
C GLY A 213 11.49 -17.84 -25.47
N THR A 214 11.34 -17.10 -24.38
CA THR A 214 12.47 -16.49 -23.67
C THR A 214 13.37 -17.59 -23.09
N THR A 215 14.70 -17.41 -23.11
CA THR A 215 15.61 -18.48 -22.66
C THR A 215 15.47 -18.70 -21.15
N PRO A 216 15.78 -19.92 -20.65
CA PRO A 216 15.64 -20.21 -19.22
C PRO A 216 16.40 -19.24 -18.31
N ILE A 217 17.59 -18.82 -18.73
CA ILE A 217 18.42 -17.91 -17.94
C ILE A 217 17.81 -16.50 -17.84
N GLU A 218 17.24 -15.99 -18.93
CA GLU A 218 16.59 -14.68 -18.95
C GLU A 218 15.34 -14.69 -18.04
N ALA A 219 14.54 -15.75 -18.13
CA ALA A 219 13.35 -15.91 -17.30
C ALA A 219 13.73 -16.09 -15.81
N LEU A 220 14.71 -16.93 -15.49
CA LEU A 220 15.17 -17.12 -14.12
C LEU A 220 15.79 -15.85 -13.54
N ALA A 221 16.50 -15.05 -14.32
CA ALA A 221 17.03 -13.77 -13.86
C ALA A 221 15.92 -12.81 -13.40
N TYR A 222 14.82 -12.75 -14.15
CA TYR A 222 13.62 -12.00 -13.75
C TYR A 222 13.01 -12.55 -12.45
N LEU A 223 12.90 -13.87 -12.34
CA LEU A 223 12.34 -14.52 -11.17
C LEU A 223 13.20 -14.27 -9.91
N VAL A 224 14.51 -14.45 -10.02
CA VAL A 224 15.48 -14.21 -8.95
C VAL A 224 15.35 -12.78 -8.42
N ARG A 225 15.25 -11.77 -9.31
CA ARG A 225 15.01 -10.37 -8.91
C ARG A 225 13.76 -10.19 -8.07
N SER A 226 12.69 -10.88 -8.46
CA SER A 226 11.40 -10.82 -7.78
C SER A 226 11.49 -11.38 -6.35
N PHE A 227 12.22 -12.49 -6.17
CA PHE A 227 12.47 -13.10 -4.86
C PHE A 227 13.36 -12.21 -3.97
N ILE A 228 14.44 -11.66 -4.52
CA ILE A 228 15.37 -10.82 -3.74
C ILE A 228 14.87 -9.39 -3.55
N GLN A 229 13.67 -9.00 -4.02
CA GLN A 229 13.19 -7.62 -3.95
C GLN A 229 12.99 -7.13 -2.50
N LYS A 230 12.61 -8.01 -1.57
CA LYS A 230 12.41 -7.65 -0.15
C LYS A 230 13.65 -7.88 0.73
N GLY A 231 14.70 -8.52 0.23
CA GLY A 231 15.89 -8.81 1.03
C GLY A 231 16.73 -9.96 0.46
N ALA A 232 17.49 -10.63 1.33
CA ALA A 232 18.13 -11.90 0.98
C ALA A 232 17.08 -13.01 0.84
N LEU A 233 17.39 -14.03 0.03
CA LEU A 233 16.59 -15.25 -0.06
C LEU A 233 16.48 -15.91 1.31
N SER A 234 15.27 -16.36 1.67
CA SER A 234 15.07 -17.22 2.83
C SER A 234 15.66 -18.62 2.60
N GLU A 235 15.85 -19.38 3.69
CA GLU A 235 16.36 -20.75 3.64
C GLU A 235 15.45 -21.70 2.82
N GLU A 236 14.16 -21.37 2.68
CA GLU A 236 13.18 -22.16 1.91
C GLU A 236 13.07 -21.73 0.44
N GLU A 237 13.39 -20.48 0.09
CA GLU A 237 13.29 -19.97 -1.29
C GLU A 237 14.46 -20.43 -2.18
N GLY A 238 15.66 -20.57 -1.62
CA GLY A 238 16.86 -21.01 -2.36
C GLY A 238 16.68 -22.39 -3.02
N PRO A 239 16.33 -23.44 -2.26
CA PRO A 239 16.12 -24.79 -2.79
C PRO A 239 15.04 -24.85 -3.88
N PHE A 240 13.99 -24.03 -3.78
CA PHE A 240 12.95 -23.95 -4.81
C PHE A 240 13.50 -23.40 -6.14
N LEU A 241 14.32 -22.35 -6.10
CA LEU A 241 14.98 -21.81 -7.30
C LEU A 241 15.98 -22.81 -7.91
N GLU A 242 16.69 -23.57 -7.06
CA GLU A 242 17.59 -24.64 -7.52
C GLU A 242 16.83 -25.75 -8.25
N GLN A 243 15.69 -26.19 -7.70
CA GLN A 243 14.82 -27.16 -8.35
C GLN A 243 14.37 -26.64 -9.73
N LEU A 244 13.92 -25.40 -9.81
CA LEU A 244 13.45 -24.81 -11.06
C LEU A 244 14.58 -24.67 -12.10
N ALA A 245 15.80 -24.32 -11.68
CA ALA A 245 16.95 -24.26 -12.57
C ALA A 245 17.36 -25.64 -13.10
N GLN A 246 17.28 -26.68 -12.26
CA GLN A 246 17.56 -28.06 -12.67
C GLN A 246 16.52 -28.57 -13.69
N GLU A 247 15.23 -28.26 -13.50
CA GLU A 247 14.17 -28.60 -14.46
C GLU A 247 14.44 -28.00 -15.86
N GLU A 248 15.10 -26.84 -15.92
CA GLU A 248 15.46 -26.14 -17.15
C GLU A 248 16.88 -26.47 -17.66
N GLY A 249 17.60 -27.39 -17.01
CA GLY A 249 18.94 -27.81 -17.42
C GLY A 249 20.03 -26.75 -17.21
N LEU A 250 19.84 -25.85 -16.25
CA LEU A 250 20.82 -24.87 -15.80
C LEU A 250 21.58 -25.39 -14.57
N PRO A 251 22.92 -25.47 -14.62
CA PRO A 251 23.73 -25.92 -13.48
C PRO A 251 23.57 -25.00 -12.26
N THR A 252 23.63 -25.58 -11.06
CA THR A 252 23.55 -24.85 -9.78
C THR A 252 24.60 -23.74 -9.68
N GLU A 253 25.78 -23.94 -10.26
CA GLU A 253 26.87 -22.95 -10.33
C GLU A 253 26.49 -21.69 -11.13
N VAL A 254 25.67 -21.85 -12.17
CA VAL A 254 25.17 -20.71 -12.97
C VAL A 254 24.07 -19.98 -12.20
N LEU A 255 23.18 -20.71 -11.53
CA LEU A 255 22.14 -20.11 -10.69
C LEU A 255 22.74 -19.33 -9.51
N SER A 256 23.74 -19.88 -8.82
CA SER A 256 24.39 -19.19 -7.70
C SER A 256 25.08 -17.92 -8.17
N ALA A 257 25.81 -17.97 -9.28
CA ALA A 257 26.43 -16.79 -9.88
C ALA A 257 25.40 -15.75 -10.34
N LEU A 258 24.23 -16.18 -10.83
CA LEU A 258 23.12 -15.30 -11.20
C LEU A 258 22.51 -14.60 -9.97
N ILE A 259 22.26 -15.34 -8.88
CA ILE A 259 21.77 -14.78 -7.63
C ILE A 259 22.75 -13.75 -7.06
N GLU A 260 24.05 -14.06 -7.09
CA GLU A 260 25.09 -13.13 -6.66
C GLU A 260 25.15 -11.89 -7.53
N ALA A 261 25.11 -12.04 -8.86
CA ALA A 261 25.09 -10.92 -9.80
C ALA A 261 23.88 -10.01 -9.57
N GLU A 262 22.68 -10.56 -9.45
CA GLU A 262 21.46 -9.77 -9.22
C GLU A 262 21.46 -9.08 -7.86
N ARG A 263 22.00 -9.73 -6.83
CA ARG A 263 22.20 -9.12 -5.51
C ARG A 263 23.22 -7.99 -5.55
N ALA A 264 24.31 -8.16 -6.28
CA ALA A 264 25.38 -7.18 -6.40
C ALA A 264 24.93 -5.95 -7.20
N LEU A 265 24.23 -6.15 -8.32
CA LEU A 265 23.65 -5.09 -9.14
C LEU A 265 22.65 -4.24 -8.34
N ARG A 266 21.84 -4.86 -7.47
CA ARG A 266 20.93 -4.12 -6.58
C ARG A 266 21.67 -3.22 -5.58
N LYS A 267 22.88 -3.59 -5.18
CA LYS A 267 23.71 -2.86 -4.21
C LYS A 267 24.78 -2.00 -4.89
N ALA A 268 24.79 -1.91 -6.22
CA ALA A 268 25.80 -1.17 -6.97
C ALA A 268 25.85 0.29 -6.51
N ALA A 269 27.04 0.77 -6.17
CA ALA A 269 27.23 2.14 -5.76
C ALA A 269 27.17 3.08 -6.97
N PRO A 270 26.57 4.28 -6.86
CA PRO A 270 26.61 5.27 -7.94
C PRO A 270 28.07 5.57 -8.32
N GLY A 271 28.45 5.27 -9.56
CA GLY A 271 29.80 5.48 -10.08
C GLY A 271 30.74 4.26 -10.09
N SER A 272 30.32 3.10 -9.56
CA SER A 272 31.08 1.85 -9.71
C SER A 272 31.21 1.46 -11.18
N PHE A 273 32.32 0.81 -11.57
CA PHE A 273 32.49 0.31 -12.94
C PHE A 273 31.45 -0.76 -13.32
N GLY A 274 31.02 -1.57 -12.35
CA GLY A 274 29.89 -2.50 -12.49
C GLY A 274 30.18 -3.79 -13.26
N ALA A 275 31.28 -3.88 -14.01
CA ALA A 275 31.69 -5.09 -14.70
C ALA A 275 32.02 -6.23 -13.71
N GLU A 276 32.57 -5.90 -12.56
CA GLU A 276 32.88 -6.82 -11.47
C GLU A 276 31.67 -7.62 -10.97
N TYR A 277 30.45 -7.09 -11.12
CA TYR A 277 29.21 -7.77 -10.72
C TYR A 277 28.77 -8.82 -11.74
N LEU A 278 29.15 -8.67 -13.01
CA LEU A 278 28.76 -9.58 -14.09
C LEU A 278 29.80 -10.66 -14.36
N VAL A 279 31.07 -10.42 -14.00
CA VAL A 279 32.18 -11.37 -14.20
C VAL A 279 31.89 -12.79 -13.65
N PRO A 280 31.43 -12.97 -12.39
CA PRO A 280 31.15 -14.31 -11.87
C PRO A 280 30.11 -15.06 -12.71
N LEU A 281 29.07 -14.36 -13.15
CA LEU A 281 28.02 -14.92 -14.01
C LEU A 281 28.57 -15.28 -15.41
N ILE A 282 29.38 -14.40 -16.02
CA ILE A 282 30.02 -14.67 -17.32
C ILE A 282 30.90 -15.93 -17.23
N GLN A 283 31.73 -16.04 -16.18
CA GLN A 283 32.59 -17.20 -15.98
C GLN A 283 31.80 -18.49 -15.76
N ALA A 284 30.74 -18.45 -14.94
CA ALA A 284 29.87 -19.60 -14.73
C ALA A 284 29.20 -20.05 -16.04
N LEU A 285 28.73 -19.10 -16.85
CA LEU A 285 28.12 -19.39 -18.16
C LEU A 285 29.10 -20.01 -19.15
N LEU A 286 30.34 -19.51 -19.19
CA LEU A 286 31.39 -20.05 -20.05
C LEU A 286 31.78 -21.47 -19.64
N ARG A 287 31.97 -21.73 -18.34
CA ARG A 287 32.31 -23.07 -17.82
C ARG A 287 31.18 -24.07 -18.06
N ALA A 288 29.93 -23.64 -17.92
CA ALA A 288 28.76 -24.45 -18.19
C ALA A 288 28.44 -24.61 -19.70
N ASN A 289 29.17 -23.93 -20.59
CA ASN A 289 28.86 -23.85 -22.02
C ASN A 289 27.40 -23.41 -22.28
N ARG A 290 26.95 -22.38 -21.55
CA ARG A 290 25.59 -21.82 -21.55
C ARG A 290 25.54 -20.34 -21.96
N LEU A 291 26.59 -19.83 -22.61
CA LEU A 291 26.62 -18.46 -23.14
C LEU A 291 25.90 -18.37 -24.50
N ASP A 292 24.60 -18.62 -24.51
CA ASP A 292 23.74 -18.48 -25.69
C ASP A 292 23.34 -17.01 -25.95
N GLU A 293 22.59 -16.76 -27.03
CA GLU A 293 22.13 -15.41 -27.37
C GLU A 293 21.25 -14.79 -26.28
N GLY A 294 20.47 -15.60 -25.54
CA GLY A 294 19.67 -15.09 -24.41
C GLY A 294 20.54 -14.66 -23.24
N ALA A 295 21.57 -15.44 -22.91
CA ALA A 295 22.56 -15.07 -21.89
C ALA A 295 23.31 -13.78 -22.26
N LYS A 296 23.67 -13.59 -23.53
CA LYS A 296 24.28 -12.34 -24.00
C LYS A 296 23.33 -11.15 -23.89
N ARG A 297 22.06 -11.31 -24.26
CA ARG A 297 21.03 -10.26 -24.08
C ARG A 297 20.84 -9.91 -22.61
N LEU A 298 20.80 -10.90 -21.72
CA LEU A 298 20.72 -10.66 -20.28
C LEU A 298 21.93 -9.85 -19.79
N LEU A 299 23.15 -10.26 -20.15
CA LEU A 299 24.37 -9.54 -19.77
C LEU A 299 24.40 -8.11 -20.32
N LEU A 300 23.91 -7.89 -21.53
CA LEU A 300 23.77 -6.55 -22.11
C LEU A 300 22.78 -5.70 -21.32
N GLN A 301 21.59 -6.24 -21.03
CA GLN A 301 20.56 -5.55 -20.26
C GLN A 301 21.07 -5.16 -18.87
N ARG A 302 21.74 -6.07 -18.17
CA ARG A 302 22.33 -5.82 -16.85
C ARG A 302 23.53 -4.88 -16.91
N GLY A 303 24.32 -4.96 -17.97
CA GLY A 303 25.42 -4.03 -18.23
C GLY A 303 24.94 -2.59 -18.36
N GLN A 304 23.83 -2.35 -19.05
CA GLN A 304 23.24 -1.02 -19.20
C GLN A 304 22.83 -0.39 -17.85
N GLU A 305 22.37 -1.20 -16.90
CA GLU A 305 22.01 -0.74 -15.54
C GLU A 305 23.22 -0.16 -14.78
N VAL A 306 24.43 -0.58 -15.14
CA VAL A 306 25.70 -0.09 -14.59
C VAL A 306 26.53 0.68 -15.62
N HIS A 307 25.89 1.26 -16.63
CA HIS A 307 26.50 2.12 -17.66
C HIS A 307 27.58 1.44 -18.52
N LEU A 308 27.53 0.13 -18.69
CA LEU A 308 28.35 -0.60 -19.66
C LEU A 308 27.69 -0.58 -21.04
N THR A 309 28.49 -0.31 -22.08
CA THR A 309 28.06 -0.34 -23.48
C THR A 309 28.08 -1.77 -24.01
N ALA A 310 27.42 -2.02 -25.15
CA ALA A 310 27.52 -3.32 -25.83
C ALA A 310 28.98 -3.73 -26.10
N ALA A 311 29.80 -2.78 -26.54
CA ALA A 311 31.23 -2.99 -26.78
C ALA A 311 31.99 -3.37 -25.49
N HIS A 312 31.64 -2.79 -24.33
CA HIS A 312 32.22 -3.20 -23.04
C HIS A 312 31.88 -4.66 -22.71
N ILE A 313 30.61 -5.06 -22.90
CA ILE A 313 30.15 -6.42 -22.60
C ILE A 313 30.79 -7.45 -23.54
N GLU A 314 30.90 -7.14 -24.83
CA GLU A 314 31.58 -8.01 -25.81
C GLU A 314 33.07 -8.18 -25.47
N ALA A 315 33.77 -7.08 -25.17
CA ALA A 315 35.17 -7.14 -24.77
C ALA A 315 35.38 -7.90 -23.45
N LEU A 316 34.45 -7.79 -22.50
CA LEU A 316 34.46 -8.57 -21.26
C LEU A 316 34.26 -10.06 -21.52
N ILE A 317 33.29 -10.43 -22.35
CA ILE A 317 33.04 -11.83 -22.73
C ILE A 317 34.27 -12.43 -23.41
N GLU A 318 34.89 -11.70 -24.35
CA GLU A 318 36.10 -12.15 -25.05
C GLU A 318 37.27 -12.38 -24.06
N LEU A 319 37.49 -11.42 -23.15
CA LEU A 319 38.52 -11.52 -22.12
C LEU A 319 38.29 -12.73 -21.21
N GLU A 320 37.08 -12.88 -20.65
CA GLU A 320 36.75 -14.00 -19.75
C GLU A 320 36.83 -15.35 -20.46
N THR A 321 36.49 -15.42 -21.76
CA THR A 321 36.65 -16.63 -22.56
C THR A 321 38.10 -17.08 -22.61
N GLN A 322 39.03 -16.14 -22.82
CA GLN A 322 40.46 -16.44 -22.84
C GLN A 322 40.99 -16.83 -21.46
N ILE A 323 40.50 -16.19 -20.39
CA ILE A 323 40.87 -16.49 -19.00
C ILE A 323 40.42 -17.89 -18.61
N VAL A 324 39.14 -18.22 -18.83
CA VAL A 324 38.56 -19.54 -18.51
C VAL A 324 39.25 -20.65 -19.32
N ALA A 325 39.64 -20.38 -20.56
CA ALA A 325 40.38 -21.34 -21.39
C ALA A 325 41.87 -21.49 -21.01
N GLY A 326 42.38 -20.71 -20.05
CA GLY A 326 43.81 -20.69 -19.68
C GLY A 326 44.73 -20.18 -20.81
N LYS A 327 44.16 -19.52 -21.83
CA LYS A 327 44.86 -19.01 -23.02
C LYS A 327 45.13 -17.51 -22.95
N ALA A 328 44.63 -16.83 -21.91
CA ALA A 328 44.83 -15.41 -21.73
C ALA A 328 46.32 -15.10 -21.57
N ARG A 329 46.85 -14.24 -22.46
CA ARG A 329 48.23 -13.78 -22.43
C ARG A 329 48.22 -12.28 -22.21
N PHE A 330 48.69 -11.86 -21.05
CA PHE A 330 49.00 -10.46 -20.81
C PHE A 330 50.05 -10.00 -21.85
N PRO A 331 49.91 -8.88 -22.59
CA PRO A 331 48.87 -7.84 -22.58
C PRO A 331 47.80 -7.95 -23.70
N GLN A 332 47.91 -8.92 -24.62
CA GLN A 332 47.07 -9.03 -25.81
C GLN A 332 45.58 -9.17 -25.47
N SER A 333 45.26 -9.96 -24.44
CA SER A 333 43.89 -10.21 -24.00
C SER A 333 43.19 -8.97 -23.43
N LEU A 334 43.94 -8.02 -22.84
CA LEU A 334 43.37 -6.79 -22.26
C LEU A 334 43.24 -5.65 -23.28
N GLN A 335 43.93 -5.70 -24.41
CA GLN A 335 43.93 -4.61 -25.39
C GLN A 335 42.54 -4.21 -25.89
N PRO A 336 41.62 -5.13 -26.22
CA PRO A 336 40.27 -4.78 -26.63
C PRO A 336 39.53 -4.02 -25.52
N LEU A 337 39.58 -4.51 -24.28
CA LEU A 337 38.89 -3.89 -23.15
C LEU A 337 39.46 -2.51 -22.81
N ILE A 338 40.79 -2.37 -22.76
CA ILE A 338 41.46 -1.07 -22.53
C ILE A 338 41.08 -0.07 -23.61
N ARG A 339 41.04 -0.50 -24.87
CA ARG A 339 40.67 0.38 -25.99
C ARG A 339 39.26 0.95 -25.83
N VAL A 340 38.27 0.10 -25.55
CA VAL A 340 36.88 0.56 -25.36
C VAL A 340 36.77 1.50 -24.14
N LEU A 341 37.49 1.21 -23.05
CA LEU A 341 37.50 2.05 -21.83
C LEU A 341 38.17 3.42 -22.03
N VAL A 342 39.20 3.50 -22.87
CA VAL A 342 39.90 4.76 -23.20
C VAL A 342 39.07 5.62 -24.16
N GLU A 343 38.48 5.01 -25.19
CA GLU A 343 37.61 5.69 -26.16
C GLU A 343 36.34 6.27 -25.47
N GLY A 344 35.87 5.64 -24.38
CA GLY A 344 34.72 6.08 -23.58
C GLY A 344 34.94 7.22 -22.58
N GLY A 345 36.16 7.79 -22.50
CA GLY A 345 36.47 8.98 -21.68
C GLY A 345 36.86 8.67 -20.22
N ARG A 346 38.15 8.90 -19.92
CA ARG A 346 38.88 8.81 -18.62
C ARG A 346 38.70 7.47 -17.87
N ILE A 347 39.79 6.73 -17.65
CA ILE A 347 39.78 5.52 -16.82
C ILE A 347 39.66 6.00 -15.35
N SER A 348 38.53 5.75 -14.70
CA SER A 348 38.37 6.00 -13.26
C SER A 348 39.27 5.06 -12.44
N ASP A 349 39.58 5.44 -11.19
CA ASP A 349 40.36 4.60 -10.27
C ASP A 349 39.76 3.18 -10.15
N ASP A 350 38.44 3.04 -10.18
CA ASP A 350 37.74 1.74 -10.13
C ASP A 350 37.99 0.87 -11.37
N ARG A 351 38.03 1.48 -12.57
CA ARG A 351 38.37 0.77 -13.83
C ARG A 351 39.82 0.29 -13.80
N LEU A 352 40.73 1.09 -13.24
CA LEU A 352 42.13 0.72 -13.09
C LEU A 352 42.30 -0.44 -12.10
N VAL A 353 41.62 -0.40 -10.95
CA VAL A 353 41.60 -1.48 -9.96
C VAL A 353 41.06 -2.78 -10.56
N PHE A 354 39.97 -2.69 -11.35
CA PHE A 354 39.44 -3.84 -12.07
C PHE A 354 40.45 -4.46 -13.05
N LEU A 355 41.11 -3.63 -13.87
CA LEU A 355 42.14 -4.09 -14.81
C LEU A 355 43.35 -4.71 -14.10
N ILE A 356 43.75 -4.17 -12.95
CA ILE A 356 44.83 -4.73 -12.11
C ILE A 356 44.45 -6.13 -11.61
N LYS A 357 43.22 -6.30 -11.12
CA LYS A 357 42.72 -7.60 -10.64
C LYS A 357 42.71 -8.64 -11.78
N LYS A 358 42.29 -8.24 -12.98
CA LYS A 358 42.35 -9.11 -14.18
C LYS A 358 43.77 -9.44 -14.61
N ALA A 359 44.70 -8.49 -14.50
CA ALA A 359 46.12 -8.75 -14.74
C ALA A 359 46.70 -9.80 -13.79
N GLN A 360 46.31 -9.77 -12.51
CA GLN A 360 46.71 -10.77 -11.52
C GLN A 360 46.12 -12.15 -11.83
N GLU A 361 44.84 -12.23 -12.23
CA GLU A 361 44.20 -13.50 -12.65
C GLU A 361 44.91 -14.18 -13.84
N MET A 362 45.54 -13.39 -14.71
CA MET A 362 46.36 -13.88 -15.83
C MET A 362 47.84 -14.14 -15.46
N GLY A 363 48.22 -14.08 -14.17
CA GLY A 363 49.58 -14.31 -13.70
C GLY A 363 50.55 -13.14 -13.86
N GLY A 364 50.04 -11.90 -13.98
CA GLY A 364 50.86 -10.69 -14.10
C GLY A 364 51.64 -10.32 -12.82
N THR A 365 52.90 -9.89 -12.98
CA THR A 365 53.79 -9.44 -11.89
C THR A 365 53.59 -7.96 -11.53
N ASP A 366 54.14 -7.46 -10.42
CA ASP A 366 54.09 -6.02 -10.03
C ASP A 366 54.54 -5.03 -11.14
N LYS A 367 55.40 -5.47 -12.08
CA LYS A 367 55.79 -4.67 -13.26
C LYS A 367 54.60 -4.35 -14.18
N VAL A 368 53.58 -5.20 -14.18
CA VAL A 368 52.36 -5.07 -14.98
C VAL A 368 51.47 -3.96 -14.44
N VAL A 369 51.32 -3.88 -13.11
CA VAL A 369 50.56 -2.82 -12.42
C VAL A 369 51.15 -1.44 -12.76
N ARG A 370 52.49 -1.31 -12.75
CA ARG A 370 53.18 -0.07 -13.15
C ARG A 370 52.93 0.31 -14.62
N SER A 371 52.79 -0.68 -15.49
CA SER A 371 52.54 -0.44 -16.92
C SER A 371 51.11 0.05 -17.20
N LEU A 372 50.12 -0.48 -16.50
CA LEU A 372 48.72 -0.01 -16.59
C LEU A 372 48.55 1.42 -16.06
N VAL A 373 49.24 1.74 -14.95
CA VAL A 373 49.32 3.12 -14.42
C VAL A 373 49.98 4.07 -15.42
N GLN A 374 51.04 3.63 -16.11
CA GLN A 374 51.75 4.45 -17.11
C GLN A 374 50.88 4.73 -18.35
N ILE A 375 50.07 3.76 -18.78
CA ILE A 375 49.10 3.92 -19.87
C ILE A 375 48.06 4.98 -19.49
N GLU A 376 47.56 4.97 -18.25
CA GLU A 376 46.60 5.97 -17.78
C GLU A 376 47.20 7.38 -17.73
N ILE A 377 48.41 7.54 -17.19
CA ILE A 377 49.13 8.83 -17.19
C ILE A 377 49.32 9.35 -18.62
N THR A 378 49.56 8.45 -19.59
CA THR A 378 49.77 8.81 -20.99
C THR A 378 48.45 9.20 -21.68
N ALA A 379 47.36 8.48 -21.38
CA ALA A 379 46.02 8.77 -21.90
C ALA A 379 45.45 10.10 -21.37
N GLN A 380 45.67 10.40 -20.07
CA GLN A 380 45.30 11.68 -19.46
C GLN A 380 46.07 12.87 -20.06
N LYS A 381 47.37 12.70 -20.33
CA LYS A 381 48.19 13.74 -21.00
C LYS A 381 47.69 14.08 -22.40
N LYS A 382 47.28 13.07 -23.17
CA LYS A 382 46.79 13.25 -24.54
C LYS A 382 45.44 13.99 -24.58
N THR A 383 44.51 13.64 -23.69
CA THR A 383 43.21 14.34 -23.55
C THR A 383 43.33 15.76 -23.00
N LEU A 384 44.35 16.05 -22.17
CA LEU A 384 44.68 17.41 -21.73
C LEU A 384 45.28 18.27 -22.86
N GLN A 385 46.08 17.68 -23.75
CA GLN A 385 46.62 18.37 -24.94
C GLN A 385 45.54 18.70 -25.97
N GLU A 386 44.56 17.82 -26.18
CA GLU A 386 43.45 18.04 -27.11
C GLU A 386 42.45 19.12 -26.62
N ARG A 387 42.33 19.35 -25.30
CA ARG A 387 41.51 20.45 -24.73
C ARG A 387 42.20 21.81 -24.70
N ALA A 388 43.52 21.86 -24.91
CA ALA A 388 44.30 23.11 -24.86
C ALA A 388 44.28 23.91 -26.18
N PHE A 389 43.63 23.41 -27.23
CA PHE A 389 43.46 24.10 -28.51
C PHE A 389 42.00 24.51 -28.76
N VAL A 390 41.53 25.51 -28.01
CA VAL A 390 40.42 26.37 -28.45
C VAL A 390 40.87 27.82 -28.21
N PRO A 391 41.15 28.62 -29.25
CA PRO A 391 41.45 30.04 -29.05
C PRO A 391 40.19 30.78 -28.61
N PRO A 392 40.31 31.87 -27.82
CA PRO A 392 39.14 32.63 -27.38
C PRO A 392 38.43 33.30 -28.57
N PRO A 393 37.09 33.46 -28.52
CA PRO A 393 36.36 34.16 -29.57
C PRO A 393 36.74 35.66 -29.59
N PRO A 394 36.72 36.31 -30.76
CA PRO A 394 37.04 37.73 -30.87
C PRO A 394 35.98 38.60 -30.17
N PRO A 395 36.36 39.79 -29.66
CA PRO A 395 35.42 40.68 -28.97
C PRO A 395 34.31 41.17 -29.91
N PRO A 396 33.09 41.41 -29.38
CA PRO A 396 31.96 41.85 -30.19
C PRO A 396 32.18 43.27 -30.74
N PRO A 397 31.63 43.59 -31.93
CA PRO A 397 31.71 44.94 -32.49
C PRO A 397 30.89 45.93 -31.64
N PRO A 398 31.28 47.22 -31.61
CA PRO A 398 30.59 48.23 -30.82
C PRO A 398 29.14 48.43 -31.32
N PRO A 399 28.19 48.72 -30.42
CA PRO A 399 26.78 48.88 -30.78
C PRO A 399 26.58 50.13 -31.65
N THR A 400 25.76 49.99 -32.68
CA THR A 400 25.23 51.09 -33.49
C THR A 400 24.36 52.02 -32.62
N PRO A 401 24.47 53.34 -32.76
CA PRO A 401 23.70 54.27 -31.95
C PRO A 401 22.22 54.30 -32.40
N PRO A 402 21.26 54.46 -31.48
CA PRO A 402 19.86 54.67 -31.81
C PRO A 402 19.62 56.06 -32.41
N PRO A 403 18.58 56.26 -33.25
CA PRO A 403 18.24 57.57 -33.78
C PRO A 403 17.69 58.49 -32.67
N ALA A 404 18.05 59.77 -32.80
CA ALA A 404 17.81 60.82 -31.82
C ALA A 404 16.31 61.13 -31.57
N PRO A 405 15.90 61.41 -30.31
CA PRO A 405 14.68 62.15 -30.03
C PRO A 405 14.91 63.67 -30.14
N SER A 406 13.96 64.36 -30.77
CA SER A 406 13.85 65.83 -30.78
C SER A 406 13.16 66.35 -29.50
N PRO A 407 13.34 67.62 -29.13
CA PRO A 407 13.74 68.02 -27.77
C PRO A 407 12.59 68.50 -26.88
N VAL A 408 12.78 68.41 -25.56
CA VAL A 408 12.08 69.25 -24.59
C VAL A 408 13.12 69.91 -23.68
N GLU A 409 12.88 71.19 -23.44
CA GLU A 409 13.77 72.22 -22.94
C GLU A 409 14.24 72.02 -21.49
N SER A 410 15.48 72.48 -21.24
CA SER A 410 16.07 72.69 -19.91
C SER A 410 15.58 74.03 -19.31
N PRO A 411 15.82 74.32 -18.01
CA PRO A 411 17.11 74.99 -17.69
C PRO A 411 17.73 74.74 -16.30
N THR A 412 19.07 74.91 -16.27
CA THR A 412 19.92 75.49 -15.19
C THR A 412 20.11 74.71 -13.87
N SER A 413 21.25 74.69 -13.18
CA SER A 413 22.64 75.11 -13.41
C SER A 413 23.48 74.72 -12.17
N SER A 414 24.78 74.43 -12.37
CA SER A 414 25.93 74.76 -11.48
C SER A 414 26.74 73.65 -10.75
N PRO A 415 28.07 73.87 -10.55
CA PRO A 415 29.12 72.85 -10.66
C PRO A 415 29.77 72.42 -9.33
N ALA A 416 30.53 71.31 -9.42
CA ALA A 416 31.38 70.69 -8.38
C ALA A 416 32.65 71.48 -8.01
N PRO A 417 33.36 71.04 -6.95
CA PRO A 417 34.82 71.02 -6.95
C PRO A 417 35.43 69.66 -6.47
N PRO A 418 36.77 69.46 -6.59
CA PRO A 418 37.36 68.16 -6.93
C PRO A 418 38.22 67.47 -5.82
N SER A 419 38.48 66.17 -6.05
CA SER A 419 39.73 65.39 -5.90
C SER A 419 40.69 65.61 -4.71
N MET A 420 41.11 64.51 -4.05
CA MET A 420 42.52 64.14 -3.73
C MET A 420 42.53 62.74 -3.04
N ALA A 421 43.07 61.68 -3.67
CA ALA A 421 44.44 61.16 -3.60
C ALA A 421 44.77 60.29 -2.35
N ALA A 422 45.14 59.03 -2.61
CA ALA A 422 45.61 57.99 -1.67
C ALA A 422 47.05 58.24 -1.16
N PRO A 423 47.63 57.43 -0.23
CA PRO A 423 48.30 56.19 -0.68
C PRO A 423 48.37 54.99 0.30
N SER A 424 48.71 53.86 -0.33
CA SER A 424 49.24 52.54 0.07
C SER A 424 50.14 52.40 1.32
N THR A 425 50.09 51.24 1.99
CA THR A 425 51.09 50.12 1.91
C THR A 425 50.80 48.98 2.94
N PRO A 426 51.38 47.75 2.76
CA PRO A 426 50.87 46.47 3.30
C PRO A 426 51.86 45.75 4.30
N PRO A 427 51.89 44.40 4.44
CA PRO A 427 51.83 43.62 5.71
C PRO A 427 53.23 43.15 6.23
N PRO A 428 53.38 42.25 7.24
CA PRO A 428 53.56 40.80 6.97
C PRO A 428 53.19 39.87 8.21
N PRO A 429 53.68 38.60 8.40
CA PRO A 429 52.89 37.40 8.08
C PRO A 429 53.03 36.30 9.21
N PRO A 430 53.03 34.95 8.97
CA PRO A 430 52.32 33.99 9.82
C PRO A 430 53.24 33.10 10.69
N SER A 431 52.66 32.39 11.67
CA SER A 431 53.33 31.31 12.38
C SER A 431 52.57 29.99 12.25
N THR A 432 53.21 29.07 11.54
CA THR A 432 52.96 27.62 11.47
C THR A 432 53.20 26.95 12.83
N PHE A 433 52.43 25.93 13.20
CA PHE A 433 52.97 24.61 13.58
C PHE A 433 51.90 23.51 13.71
N SER A 434 52.28 22.38 13.11
CA SER A 434 52.08 20.98 13.48
C SER A 434 50.73 20.28 13.34
N SER A 435 50.77 19.35 12.39
CA SER A 435 50.05 18.09 12.27
C SER A 435 49.87 17.29 13.56
N ALA A 436 48.68 16.70 13.72
CA ALA A 436 48.52 15.37 14.30
C ALA A 436 47.38 14.64 13.57
N SER A 437 47.73 13.46 13.07
CA SER A 437 46.86 12.48 12.43
C SER A 437 45.82 11.92 13.39
N THR A 438 44.55 11.94 13.00
CA THR A 438 43.57 10.95 13.48
C THR A 438 42.68 10.48 12.33
N SER A 439 42.66 9.16 12.18
CA SER A 439 41.81 8.37 11.31
C SER A 439 40.33 8.77 11.41
N SER A 440 39.77 9.33 10.34
CA SER A 440 38.32 9.47 10.20
C SER A 440 37.74 8.15 9.69
N SER A 441 37.21 7.35 10.59
CA SER A 441 36.17 6.38 10.27
C SER A 441 35.00 7.14 9.62
N GLY A 442 34.89 7.00 8.30
CA GLY A 442 33.76 7.50 7.53
C GLY A 442 32.53 6.69 7.86
N VAL A 443 31.65 7.24 8.70
CA VAL A 443 30.30 6.71 8.87
C VAL A 443 29.51 7.16 7.65
N SER A 444 29.25 6.24 6.74
CA SER A 444 28.30 6.43 5.64
C SER A 444 26.89 6.40 6.21
N ILE A 445 26.28 7.57 6.37
CA ILE A 445 24.82 7.65 6.47
C ILE A 445 24.31 7.39 5.05
N PRO A 446 23.47 6.37 4.79
CA PRO A 446 22.92 6.18 3.48
C PRO A 446 22.03 7.38 3.16
N LEU A 447 22.48 8.26 2.26
CA LEU A 447 21.56 9.16 1.55
C LEU A 447 20.62 8.23 0.78
N LYS A 448 19.39 8.06 1.30
CA LYS A 448 18.31 7.44 0.55
C LYS A 448 18.18 8.18 -0.77
N THR A 449 18.05 7.44 -1.86
CA THR A 449 17.39 7.92 -3.08
C THR A 449 16.05 8.56 -2.69
N PRO A 450 15.58 9.61 -3.38
CA PRO A 450 14.36 10.32 -2.99
C PRO A 450 13.15 9.37 -3.07
N SER A 451 12.84 8.72 -1.95
CA SER A 451 11.57 8.05 -1.71
C SER A 451 10.66 9.07 -1.07
N PHE A 452 9.52 9.38 -1.71
CA PHE A 452 8.49 10.20 -1.09
C PHE A 452 8.07 9.58 0.24
N PRO A 453 8.08 10.34 1.35
CA PRO A 453 7.82 9.78 2.67
C PRO A 453 6.39 9.23 2.73
N SER A 454 6.26 7.93 2.99
CA SER A 454 5.02 7.32 3.47
C SER A 454 4.75 7.87 4.87
N GLY A 455 3.57 8.47 5.04
CA GLY A 455 3.17 9.29 6.20
C GLY A 455 3.48 8.70 7.58
N GLY A 456 3.75 9.62 8.51
CA GLY A 456 4.11 9.35 9.90
C GLY A 456 3.01 8.68 10.73
N HIS A 457 3.39 8.22 11.93
CA HIS A 457 2.58 7.40 12.84
C HIS A 457 1.60 8.19 13.73
N PHE A 458 1.54 9.50 13.58
CA PHE A 458 0.56 10.33 14.27
C PHE A 458 -0.65 10.59 13.36
N PRO A 459 -1.89 10.52 13.89
CA PRO A 459 -3.01 11.13 13.20
C PRO A 459 -2.71 12.63 13.03
N PRO A 460 -3.03 13.26 11.88
CA PRO A 460 -3.00 14.72 11.80
C PRO A 460 -3.82 15.30 12.96
N VAL A 461 -3.34 16.40 13.56
CA VAL A 461 -4.15 17.21 14.48
C VAL A 461 -5.30 17.77 13.64
N ALA A 462 -6.38 17.00 13.55
CA ALA A 462 -7.55 17.38 12.80
C ALA A 462 -8.19 18.56 13.55
N VAL A 463 -8.14 19.74 12.94
CA VAL A 463 -9.30 20.64 13.05
C VAL A 463 -10.48 19.78 12.59
N ASP A 464 -11.49 19.60 13.45
CA ASP A 464 -12.66 18.75 13.17
C ASP A 464 -13.39 19.27 11.91
N PHE A 465 -12.93 18.85 10.74
CA PHE A 465 -13.66 19.00 9.50
C PHE A 465 -14.60 17.80 9.39
N HIS A 466 -15.87 18.01 9.74
CA HIS A 466 -16.94 17.07 9.45
C HIS A 466 -17.17 16.99 7.93
N SER A 467 -16.31 16.25 7.21
CA SER A 467 -16.61 15.52 5.96
C SER A 467 -15.34 15.12 5.19
N LEU A 468 -14.58 14.14 5.69
CA LEU A 468 -13.65 13.38 4.85
C LEU A 468 -13.77 11.89 5.18
N LYS A 469 -14.83 11.25 4.67
CA LYS A 469 -14.86 9.79 4.57
C LYS A 469 -14.42 9.40 3.17
N LEU A 470 -13.16 8.96 3.07
CA LEU A 470 -12.67 8.16 1.96
C LEU A 470 -13.35 6.79 2.01
N PHE A 471 -14.11 6.42 1.00
CA PHE A 471 -14.65 5.07 0.86
C PHE A 471 -14.41 4.57 -0.56
N SER A 472 -13.94 3.32 -0.68
CA SER A 472 -13.88 2.61 -1.95
C SER A 472 -15.17 1.81 -2.07
N LEU A 473 -15.93 1.98 -3.15
CA LEU A 473 -17.13 1.18 -3.40
C LEU A 473 -16.80 0.14 -4.44
N ARG A 474 -17.00 -1.12 -4.11
CA ARG A 474 -17.00 -2.18 -5.10
C ARG A 474 -18.41 -2.37 -5.60
N THR A 475 -18.64 -2.14 -6.89
CA THR A 475 -19.87 -2.58 -7.56
C THR A 475 -19.56 -3.68 -8.56
N GLU A 476 -20.59 -4.43 -8.97
CA GLU A 476 -20.46 -5.60 -9.85
C GLU A 476 -20.27 -5.25 -11.33
N LYS A 477 -20.46 -3.98 -11.74
CA LYS A 477 -20.47 -3.59 -13.17
C LYS A 477 -19.56 -2.43 -13.55
N ASP A 478 -19.33 -1.46 -12.66
CA ASP A 478 -18.34 -0.39 -12.85
C ASP A 478 -17.58 -0.18 -11.54
N ILE A 479 -16.26 -0.30 -11.54
CA ILE A 479 -15.48 -0.13 -10.31
C ILE A 479 -15.40 1.37 -10.02
N VAL A 480 -16.17 1.85 -9.03
CA VAL A 480 -15.92 3.16 -8.45
C VAL A 480 -14.62 3.06 -7.67
N ARG A 481 -13.49 3.40 -8.32
CA ARG A 481 -12.18 3.36 -7.66
C ARG A 481 -12.18 4.17 -6.37
N LYS A 482 -12.82 5.35 -6.39
CA LYS A 482 -12.83 6.28 -5.28
C LYS A 482 -13.86 7.39 -5.49
N ALA A 483 -14.75 7.59 -4.53
CA ALA A 483 -15.58 8.79 -4.45
C ALA A 483 -15.12 9.59 -3.23
N GLU A 484 -14.92 10.89 -3.43
CA GLU A 484 -14.54 11.80 -2.36
C GLU A 484 -15.58 12.92 -2.25
N ILE A 485 -16.07 13.11 -1.03
CA ILE A 485 -17.17 14.00 -0.75
C ILE A 485 -16.65 15.12 0.13
N PHE A 486 -16.86 16.35 -0.31
CA PHE A 486 -16.38 17.55 0.37
C PHE A 486 -17.60 18.42 0.69
N ALA A 487 -17.87 18.58 1.98
CA ALA A 487 -18.94 19.45 2.46
C ALA A 487 -18.35 20.54 3.34
N HIS A 488 -18.43 21.79 2.89
CA HIS A 488 -18.02 22.94 3.69
C HIS A 488 -19.13 23.99 3.70
N GLU A 489 -19.38 24.57 4.88
CA GLU A 489 -20.42 25.60 5.09
C GLU A 489 -21.82 25.21 4.55
N GLY A 490 -22.14 23.92 4.60
CA GLY A 490 -23.43 23.39 4.18
C GLY A 490 -23.63 23.26 2.67
N LYS A 491 -22.65 23.56 1.81
CA LYS A 491 -22.69 23.15 0.40
C LYS A 491 -21.91 21.85 0.22
N VAL A 492 -22.58 20.82 -0.30
CA VAL A 492 -21.92 19.58 -0.70
C VAL A 492 -21.40 19.72 -2.13
N ASN A 493 -20.09 19.72 -2.30
CA ASN A 493 -19.42 19.49 -3.57
C ASN A 493 -18.88 18.06 -3.53
N TRP A 494 -19.48 17.15 -4.29
CA TRP A 494 -18.99 15.78 -4.36
C TRP A 494 -18.36 15.51 -5.72
N TYR A 495 -17.21 14.85 -5.69
CA TYR A 495 -16.44 14.43 -6.85
C TYR A 495 -16.33 12.91 -6.84
N ALA A 496 -16.81 12.26 -7.89
CA ALA A 496 -16.63 10.83 -8.07
C ALA A 496 -15.77 10.56 -9.31
N PHE A 497 -14.74 9.72 -9.15
CA PHE A 497 -14.01 9.14 -10.27
C PHE A 497 -14.60 7.77 -10.57
N LEU A 498 -15.23 7.67 -11.73
CA LEU A 498 -15.84 6.44 -12.21
C LEU A 498 -14.95 5.83 -13.30
N GLU A 499 -14.68 4.54 -13.19
CA GLU A 499 -14.02 3.79 -14.26
C GLU A 499 -15.06 3.48 -15.34
N TYR A 500 -14.75 3.84 -16.59
CA TYR A 500 -15.59 3.67 -17.77
C TYR A 500 -14.81 2.91 -18.85
N GLY A 501 -15.38 1.81 -19.33
CA GLY A 501 -14.70 0.94 -20.30
C GLY A 501 -13.49 0.23 -19.69
N GLU A 502 -12.39 0.13 -20.43
CA GLU A 502 -11.21 -0.61 -19.96
C GLU A 502 -10.28 0.19 -19.05
N ARG A 503 -10.22 1.54 -19.14
CA ARG A 503 -9.36 2.41 -18.31
C ARG A 503 -9.76 3.89 -18.18
N GLU A 504 -10.83 4.38 -18.83
CA GLU A 504 -11.13 5.82 -18.81
C GLU A 504 -11.74 6.23 -17.46
N TYR A 505 -11.31 7.37 -16.91
CA TYR A 505 -11.87 7.93 -15.70
C TYR A 505 -12.77 9.12 -16.02
N LEU A 506 -14.01 9.06 -15.56
CA LEU A 506 -14.96 10.15 -15.67
C LEU A 506 -15.07 10.87 -14.32
N LEU A 507 -14.82 12.18 -14.31
CA LEU A 507 -15.08 13.03 -13.14
C LEU A 507 -16.54 13.47 -13.14
N VAL A 508 -17.28 13.10 -12.09
CA VAL A 508 -18.66 13.54 -11.85
C VAL A 508 -18.70 14.52 -10.70
N SER A 509 -19.16 15.74 -10.99
CA SER A 509 -19.34 16.85 -10.05
C SER A 509 -20.84 17.13 -9.92
N LYS A 510 -21.40 17.08 -8.70
CA LYS A 510 -22.84 17.35 -8.45
C LYS A 510 -23.79 16.54 -9.34
N GLY A 511 -23.41 15.31 -9.68
CA GLY A 511 -24.23 14.41 -10.49
C GLY A 511 -24.08 14.59 -11.98
N ARG A 512 -23.19 15.50 -12.42
CA ARG A 512 -22.94 15.75 -13.83
C ARG A 512 -21.52 15.36 -14.23
N PRO A 513 -21.35 14.62 -15.33
CA PRO A 513 -20.03 14.37 -15.91
C PRO A 513 -19.43 15.68 -16.41
N GLU A 514 -18.22 16.02 -15.97
CA GLU A 514 -17.52 17.23 -16.44
C GLU A 514 -16.36 16.91 -17.38
N HIS A 515 -15.50 15.93 -17.05
CA HIS A 515 -14.27 15.66 -17.80
C HIS A 515 -13.91 14.17 -17.85
N ARG A 516 -13.31 13.73 -18.96
CA ARG A 516 -12.77 12.38 -19.14
C ARG A 516 -11.24 12.42 -19.12
N PHE A 517 -10.63 11.46 -18.43
CA PHE A 517 -9.19 11.30 -18.28
C PHE A 517 -8.79 9.86 -18.64
N GLU A 518 -7.61 9.65 -19.23
CA GLU A 518 -7.14 8.30 -19.59
C GLU A 518 -6.52 7.57 -18.38
N GLU A 519 -5.70 8.26 -17.58
CA GLU A 519 -5.09 7.66 -16.37
C GLU A 519 -4.77 8.72 -15.31
N VAL A 520 -5.59 8.79 -14.26
CA VAL A 520 -5.36 9.70 -13.12
C VAL A 520 -4.63 8.95 -12.01
N LEU A 521 -3.44 9.45 -11.62
CA LEU A 521 -2.60 8.78 -10.61
C LEU A 521 -2.80 9.32 -9.20
N THR A 522 -3.06 10.61 -9.06
CA THR A 522 -3.20 11.28 -7.77
C THR A 522 -4.06 12.53 -7.94
N TRP A 523 -4.78 12.91 -6.90
CA TRP A 523 -5.49 14.18 -6.84
C TRP A 523 -5.52 14.72 -5.43
N VAL A 524 -5.75 16.02 -5.30
CA VAL A 524 -5.93 16.73 -4.04
C VAL A 524 -7.10 17.68 -4.21
N VAL A 525 -7.99 17.73 -3.22
CA VAL A 525 -9.17 18.58 -3.24
C VAL A 525 -9.24 19.33 -1.92
N SER A 526 -9.61 20.61 -2.00
CA SER A 526 -9.93 21.43 -0.84
C SER A 526 -11.10 20.83 -0.03
N PRO A 527 -11.15 20.98 1.31
CA PRO A 527 -12.31 20.60 2.11
C PRO A 527 -13.62 21.28 1.66
N THR A 528 -13.51 22.44 0.99
CA THR A 528 -14.64 23.16 0.39
C THR A 528 -15.11 22.57 -0.93
N GLY A 529 -14.27 21.75 -1.57
CA GLY A 529 -14.50 21.28 -2.93
C GLY A 529 -14.48 22.40 -3.98
N GLU A 530 -13.91 23.57 -3.67
CA GLU A 530 -13.79 24.67 -4.64
C GLU A 530 -12.48 24.61 -5.45
N VAL A 531 -11.47 23.96 -4.87
CA VAL A 531 -10.18 23.68 -5.52
C VAL A 531 -9.96 22.19 -5.65
N ILE A 532 -9.67 21.74 -6.87
CA ILE A 532 -9.29 20.38 -7.24
C ILE A 532 -8.01 20.42 -8.08
N ALA A 533 -7.05 19.60 -7.70
CA ALA A 533 -5.79 19.39 -8.42
C ALA A 533 -5.63 17.92 -8.79
N LEU A 534 -5.27 17.63 -10.04
CA LEU A 534 -5.18 16.28 -10.59
C LEU A 534 -3.83 16.05 -11.26
N LYS A 535 -3.16 14.95 -10.94
CA LYS A 535 -1.99 14.45 -11.66
C LYS A 535 -2.46 13.43 -12.71
N HIS A 536 -2.47 13.87 -13.96
CA HIS A 536 -2.81 13.07 -15.13
C HIS A 536 -1.55 12.52 -15.79
N ARG A 537 -1.55 11.25 -16.16
CA ARG A 537 -0.47 10.63 -16.95
C ARG A 537 -0.73 10.84 -18.44
N LEU A 538 0.28 11.33 -19.14
CA LEU A 538 0.32 11.46 -20.60
C LEU A 538 1.32 10.42 -21.17
N GLN A 539 1.35 10.25 -22.49
CA GLN A 539 2.38 9.42 -23.14
C GLN A 539 3.78 9.97 -22.81
N GLY A 540 4.50 9.29 -21.92
CA GLY A 540 5.88 9.62 -21.52
C GLY A 540 6.04 10.84 -20.59
N SER A 541 4.96 11.42 -20.08
CA SER A 541 5.02 12.60 -19.17
C SER A 541 3.81 12.67 -18.23
N TYR A 542 3.80 13.66 -17.34
CA TYR A 542 2.70 13.96 -16.43
C TYR A 542 2.28 15.42 -16.59
N ARG A 543 1.02 15.70 -16.28
CA ARG A 543 0.47 17.05 -16.23
C ARG A 543 -0.38 17.23 -14.98
N VAL A 544 -0.28 18.42 -14.39
CA VAL A 544 -1.13 18.83 -13.27
C VAL A 544 -2.27 19.69 -13.83
N TYR A 545 -3.51 19.33 -13.51
CA TYR A 545 -4.69 20.14 -13.77
C TYR A 545 -5.12 20.79 -12.47
N LEU A 546 -5.36 22.10 -12.46
CA LEU A 546 -5.86 22.84 -11.30
C LEU A 546 -7.18 23.51 -11.70
N ASN A 547 -8.31 23.07 -11.14
CA ASN A 547 -9.64 23.57 -11.49
C ASN A 547 -9.93 23.57 -13.01
N GLY A 548 -9.42 22.56 -13.71
CA GLY A 548 -9.53 22.44 -15.18
C GLY A 548 -8.47 23.22 -15.95
N GLU A 549 -7.70 24.10 -15.32
CA GLU A 549 -6.55 24.77 -15.95
C GLU A 549 -5.37 23.81 -16.11
N GLU A 550 -4.85 23.72 -17.33
CA GLU A 550 -3.76 22.81 -17.66
C GLU A 550 -2.39 23.39 -17.29
N GLY A 551 -1.66 22.66 -16.46
CA GLY A 551 -0.24 22.91 -16.20
C GLY A 551 0.66 22.45 -17.35
N ARG A 552 1.97 22.70 -17.21
CA ARG A 552 2.97 22.26 -18.20
C ARG A 552 3.21 20.75 -18.12
N PRO A 553 3.53 20.07 -19.24
CA PRO A 553 3.97 18.67 -19.21
C PRO A 553 5.36 18.55 -18.55
N LEU A 554 5.51 17.55 -17.68
CA LEU A 554 6.68 17.31 -16.85
C LEU A 554 7.06 15.83 -16.90
N GLU A 555 8.34 15.49 -16.78
CA GLU A 555 8.80 14.09 -16.80
C GLU A 555 8.40 13.35 -15.52
N GLU A 556 8.38 14.06 -14.38
CA GLU A 556 7.91 13.57 -13.08
C GLU A 556 7.17 14.69 -12.34
N VAL A 557 6.19 14.32 -11.52
CA VAL A 557 5.42 15.22 -10.64
C VAL A 557 5.25 14.58 -9.27
N ALA A 558 5.47 15.35 -8.22
CA ALA A 558 5.33 14.90 -6.84
C ALA A 558 4.84 15.97 -5.86
N SER A 559 4.48 15.53 -4.65
CA SER A 559 4.17 16.39 -3.49
C SER A 559 3.10 17.46 -3.75
N LEU A 560 1.93 17.07 -4.26
CA LEU A 560 0.79 17.99 -4.35
C LEU A 560 0.30 18.33 -2.95
N ILE A 561 0.39 19.61 -2.57
CA ILE A 561 -0.11 20.13 -1.28
C ILE A 561 -0.96 21.38 -1.51
N LEU A 562 -2.02 21.56 -0.72
CA LEU A 562 -2.83 22.78 -0.73
C LEU A 562 -2.38 23.74 0.38
N SER A 563 -2.54 25.03 0.15
CA SER A 563 -2.39 26.07 1.17
C SER A 563 -3.43 25.90 2.28
N PRO A 564 -3.22 26.51 3.48
CA PRO A 564 -4.14 26.39 4.61
C PRO A 564 -5.54 26.94 4.31
N ASN A 565 -5.64 27.98 3.49
CA ASN A 565 -6.93 28.50 3.00
C ASN A 565 -7.51 27.70 1.82
N HIS A 566 -6.81 26.64 1.40
CA HIS A 566 -7.15 25.74 0.31
C HIS A 566 -7.30 26.38 -1.08
N ARG A 567 -6.76 27.59 -1.28
CA ARG A 567 -6.84 28.32 -2.55
C ARG A 567 -5.64 28.14 -3.47
N HIS A 568 -4.51 27.68 -2.93
CA HIS A 568 -3.29 27.53 -3.69
C HIS A 568 -2.77 26.11 -3.66
N LEU A 569 -2.24 25.66 -4.79
CA LEU A 569 -1.61 24.36 -4.96
C LEU A 569 -0.10 24.54 -5.09
N ALA A 570 0.68 23.79 -4.32
CA ALA A 570 2.11 23.65 -4.56
C ALA A 570 2.48 22.21 -4.93
N TYR A 571 3.45 22.03 -5.82
CA TYR A 571 3.97 20.71 -6.22
C TYR A 571 5.40 20.79 -6.76
N ILE A 572 6.09 19.65 -6.85
CA ILE A 572 7.43 19.54 -7.43
C ILE A 572 7.33 18.89 -8.80
N GLY A 573 7.99 19.47 -9.80
CA GLY A 573 8.05 18.94 -11.16
C GLY A 573 9.49 18.77 -11.66
N ARG A 574 9.73 17.71 -12.43
CA ARG A 574 11.04 17.45 -13.05
C ARG A 574 11.02 17.74 -14.55
N LYS A 575 12.10 18.34 -15.04
CA LYS A 575 12.38 18.51 -16.47
C LYS A 575 13.88 18.34 -16.72
N GLY A 576 14.28 17.23 -17.33
CA GLY A 576 15.69 16.87 -17.49
C GLY A 576 16.35 16.56 -16.16
N GLU A 577 17.49 17.21 -15.89
CA GLU A 577 18.23 17.07 -14.62
C GLU A 577 17.72 18.03 -13.53
N ASP A 578 16.88 19.01 -13.90
CA ASP A 578 16.42 20.06 -13.00
C ASP A 578 15.06 19.76 -12.39
N LEU A 579 14.91 20.18 -11.13
CA LEU A 579 13.64 20.24 -10.41
C LEU A 579 13.11 21.67 -10.32
N PHE A 580 11.79 21.79 -10.31
CA PHE A 580 11.07 23.04 -10.18
C PHE A 580 10.00 22.90 -9.10
N VAL A 581 9.85 23.95 -8.28
CA VAL A 581 8.72 24.08 -7.35
C VAL A 581 7.65 24.91 -8.04
N PHE A 582 6.44 24.38 -8.15
CA PHE A 582 5.31 25.08 -8.73
C PHE A 582 4.38 25.58 -7.63
N LEU A 583 3.89 26.81 -7.78
CA LEU A 583 2.80 27.39 -7.01
C LEU A 583 1.72 27.84 -8.00
N ASN A 584 0.54 27.22 -7.97
CA ASN A 584 -0.56 27.43 -8.91
C ASN A 584 -0.12 27.33 -10.38
N ASN A 585 0.58 26.24 -10.73
CA ASN A 585 1.17 26.00 -12.05
C ASN A 585 2.24 27.04 -12.49
N ILE A 586 2.64 27.98 -11.62
CA ILE A 586 3.75 28.91 -11.85
C ILE A 586 5.03 28.29 -11.26
N GLY A 587 5.98 27.95 -12.13
CA GLY A 587 7.22 27.26 -11.76
C GLY A 587 8.34 28.19 -11.29
N MET A 588 9.05 27.77 -10.25
CA MET A 588 10.22 28.40 -9.64
C MET A 588 11.42 27.43 -9.67
N GLY A 589 12.60 27.93 -9.98
CA GLY A 589 13.81 27.12 -10.18
C GLY A 589 14.66 27.65 -11.34
N PRO A 590 15.58 26.85 -11.91
CA PRO A 590 15.81 25.43 -11.62
C PRO A 590 16.50 25.19 -10.27
N PHE A 591 16.30 24.00 -9.70
CA PHE A 591 16.99 23.50 -8.51
C PHE A 591 17.58 22.12 -8.79
N SER A 592 18.76 21.84 -8.23
CA SER A 592 19.41 20.53 -8.36
C SER A 592 18.68 19.45 -7.54
N GLN A 593 18.21 19.79 -6.34
CA GLN A 593 17.40 18.94 -5.45
C GLN A 593 16.42 19.77 -4.62
N VAL A 594 15.21 19.26 -4.39
CA VAL A 594 14.15 19.87 -3.58
C VAL A 594 13.43 18.81 -2.75
N THR A 595 13.17 19.09 -1.47
CA THR A 595 12.39 18.24 -0.56
C THR A 595 11.49 19.08 0.37
N ASN A 596 10.62 18.41 1.15
CA ASN A 596 9.81 18.98 2.25
C ASN A 596 9.08 20.29 1.92
N LEU A 597 8.16 20.19 0.97
CA LEU A 597 7.25 21.28 0.62
C LEU A 597 6.20 21.47 1.72
N THR A 598 6.05 22.68 2.26
CA THR A 598 5.05 22.98 3.31
C THR A 598 4.62 24.45 3.26
N PHE A 599 3.37 24.74 3.60
CA PHE A 599 2.88 26.10 3.76
C PHE A 599 2.95 26.51 5.23
N ARG A 600 3.28 27.78 5.48
CA ARG A 600 3.10 28.38 6.81
C ARG A 600 1.61 28.51 7.10
N PRO A 601 1.11 27.97 8.24
CA PRO A 601 -0.27 28.13 8.67
C PRO A 601 -0.70 29.60 8.80
N ASN A 602 -2.00 29.88 8.60
CA ASN A 602 -2.63 31.22 8.70
C ASN A 602 -2.14 32.27 7.70
N THR A 603 -1.35 31.87 6.72
CA THR A 603 -0.99 32.71 5.58
C THR A 603 -1.68 32.18 4.32
N GLU A 604 -1.90 33.06 3.34
CA GLU A 604 -2.56 32.68 2.10
C GLU A 604 -1.63 31.81 1.24
N ASN A 605 -0.42 32.26 0.94
CA ASN A 605 0.45 31.65 -0.07
C ASN A 605 1.92 31.48 0.37
N ASP A 606 2.20 31.50 1.68
CA ASP A 606 3.57 31.47 2.19
C ASP A 606 4.15 30.06 2.19
N LEU A 607 4.74 29.69 1.05
CA LEU A 607 5.29 28.37 0.77
C LEU A 607 6.78 28.29 1.14
N PHE A 608 7.15 27.22 1.86
CA PHE A 608 8.51 26.86 2.25
C PHE A 608 8.91 25.49 1.68
N PHE A 609 10.20 25.32 1.44
CA PHE A 609 10.79 24.06 0.97
C PHE A 609 12.28 23.97 1.33
N ILE A 610 12.82 22.76 1.29
CA ILE A 610 14.25 22.50 1.49
C ILE A 610 14.92 22.33 0.12
N VAL A 611 15.97 23.09 -0.13
CA VAL A 611 16.73 23.08 -1.40
C VAL A 611 18.20 22.82 -1.17
N GLN A 612 18.82 22.11 -2.10
CA GLN A 612 20.26 21.95 -2.15
C GLN A 612 20.89 23.13 -2.91
N VAL A 613 21.71 23.92 -2.20
CA VAL A 613 22.42 25.07 -2.80
C VAL A 613 23.80 24.69 -3.32
N GLU A 614 24.46 23.73 -2.67
CA GLU A 614 25.73 23.14 -3.10
C GLU A 614 25.75 21.65 -2.71
N LYS A 615 26.71 20.87 -3.23
CA LYS A 615 26.86 19.45 -2.87
C LYS A 615 26.94 19.29 -1.35
N ASN A 616 26.01 18.53 -0.77
CA ASN A 616 25.85 18.33 0.68
C ASN A 616 25.64 19.63 1.49
N ARG A 617 25.03 20.66 0.91
CA ARG A 617 24.58 21.85 1.63
C ARG A 617 23.13 22.16 1.29
N TRP A 618 22.27 21.96 2.27
CA TRP A 618 20.84 22.17 2.19
C TRP A 618 20.45 23.40 3.00
N VAL A 619 19.43 24.11 2.53
CA VAL A 619 18.83 25.25 3.23
C VAL A 619 17.31 25.22 3.14
N ILE A 620 16.64 25.81 4.12
CA ILE A 620 15.19 26.09 4.06
C ILE A 620 15.00 27.42 3.33
N SER A 621 14.19 27.43 2.28
CA SER A 621 13.87 28.61 1.50
C SER A 621 12.36 28.79 1.34
N ASP A 622 11.92 30.03 1.13
CA ASP A 622 10.54 30.33 0.75
C ASP A 622 10.40 30.50 -0.78
N HIS A 623 9.16 30.64 -1.24
CA HIS A 623 8.85 30.94 -2.64
C HIS A 623 9.41 32.28 -3.15
N LEU A 624 9.83 33.18 -2.25
CA LEU A 624 10.48 34.46 -2.57
C LEU A 624 12.02 34.34 -2.62
N LYS A 625 12.57 33.13 -2.42
CA LYS A 625 14.01 32.79 -2.38
C LYS A 625 14.75 33.34 -1.16
N ASN A 626 14.06 33.75 -0.10
CA ASN A 626 14.69 34.03 1.19
C ASN A 626 15.17 32.72 1.83
N THR A 627 16.20 32.78 2.67
CA THR A 627 16.78 31.60 3.35
C THR A 627 16.62 31.73 4.86
N TYR A 628 16.16 30.65 5.51
CA TYR A 628 15.76 30.64 6.93
C TYR A 628 16.56 29.67 7.81
N SER A 629 17.57 29.02 7.24
CA SER A 629 18.46 28.13 7.99
C SER A 629 19.89 28.34 7.58
N GLU A 630 20.82 28.04 8.49
CA GLU A 630 22.21 27.87 8.11
C GLU A 630 22.35 26.66 7.17
N PRO A 631 23.30 26.70 6.22
CA PRO A 631 23.61 25.59 5.35
C PRO A 631 24.04 24.35 6.14
N SER A 632 23.33 23.24 5.96
CA SER A 632 23.54 22.00 6.71
C SER A 632 23.70 20.80 5.78
N PRO A 633 24.50 19.77 6.14
CA PRO A 633 24.60 18.54 5.37
C PRO A 633 23.31 17.71 5.37
N TYR A 634 22.38 17.99 6.28
CA TYR A 634 21.12 17.28 6.40
C TYR A 634 20.06 18.19 7.03
N LEU A 635 18.91 18.32 6.36
CA LEU A 635 17.70 18.99 6.84
C LEU A 635 16.49 18.13 6.53
N ASP A 636 15.60 17.95 7.51
CA ASP A 636 14.37 17.17 7.36
C ASP A 636 13.29 17.66 8.35
N GLN A 637 12.07 17.11 8.27
CA GLN A 637 10.96 17.35 9.20
C GLN A 637 10.65 18.85 9.43
N LEU A 638 10.62 19.64 8.36
CA LEU A 638 10.24 21.06 8.42
C LEU A 638 8.75 21.19 8.74
N THR A 639 8.43 21.77 9.89
CA THR A 639 7.07 21.92 10.41
C THR A 639 6.88 23.29 11.05
N PHE A 640 5.66 23.82 10.95
CA PHE A 640 5.23 25.04 11.64
C PHE A 640 4.21 24.71 12.74
N SER A 641 4.16 25.56 13.78
CA SER A 641 3.05 25.54 14.73
C SER A 641 1.74 25.96 14.05
N PRO A 642 0.57 25.51 14.55
CA PRO A 642 -0.73 25.88 13.98
C PRO A 642 -0.98 27.39 13.88
N ASP A 643 -0.42 28.20 14.78
CA ASP A 643 -0.46 29.66 14.72
C ASP A 643 0.50 30.28 13.66
N GLY A 644 1.40 29.48 13.08
CA GLY A 644 2.38 29.87 12.08
C GLY A 644 3.62 30.60 12.64
N GLN A 645 3.71 30.78 13.96
CA GLN A 645 4.75 31.61 14.59
C GLN A 645 6.04 30.85 14.88
N ARG A 646 5.97 29.55 15.11
CA ARG A 646 7.11 28.69 15.44
C ARG A 646 7.43 27.81 14.25
N MET A 647 8.72 27.71 13.93
CA MET A 647 9.23 26.84 12.87
C MET A 647 10.25 25.88 13.48
N VAL A 648 10.07 24.59 13.22
CA VAL A 648 10.97 23.53 13.64
C VAL A 648 11.46 22.72 12.47
N TYR A 649 12.69 22.23 12.56
CA TYR A 649 13.28 21.33 11.59
C TYR A 649 14.36 20.47 12.24
N VAL A 650 14.64 19.31 11.65
CA VAL A 650 15.70 18.41 12.10
C VAL A 650 16.97 18.69 11.31
N THR A 651 18.10 18.80 12.00
CA THR A 651 19.42 19.03 11.39
C THR A 651 20.50 18.15 12.01
N LEU A 652 21.52 17.80 11.23
CA LEU A 652 22.68 17.05 11.71
C LEU A 652 23.73 17.99 12.30
N LYS A 653 24.17 17.72 13.54
CA LYS A 653 25.31 18.39 14.18
C LYS A 653 26.08 17.37 15.01
N ASN A 654 27.42 17.40 14.94
CA ASN A 654 28.28 16.48 15.68
C ASN A 654 27.90 14.99 15.54
N ARG A 655 27.50 14.57 14.33
CA ARG A 655 27.06 13.19 13.99
C ARG A 655 25.77 12.72 14.69
N LYS A 656 24.99 13.63 15.29
CA LYS A 656 23.68 13.33 15.89
C LYS A 656 22.63 14.26 15.29
N LEU A 657 21.39 13.79 15.24
CA LEU A 657 20.26 14.60 14.81
C LEU A 657 19.76 15.43 15.99
N HIS A 658 19.47 16.69 15.69
CA HIS A 658 18.89 17.64 16.63
C HIS A 658 17.63 18.23 16.02
N LEU A 659 16.60 18.42 16.84
CA LEU A 659 15.49 19.28 16.51
C LEU A 659 15.88 20.74 16.81
N ARG A 660 15.71 21.62 15.83
CA ARG A 660 16.01 23.05 15.94
C ARG A 660 14.70 23.83 15.90
N GLU A 661 14.54 24.75 16.83
CA GLU A 661 13.42 25.69 16.92
C GLU A 661 13.98 27.11 16.98
N GLY A 662 13.99 27.82 15.84
CA GLY A 662 14.74 29.08 15.72
C GLY A 662 16.22 28.90 16.09
N ASP A 663 16.65 29.58 17.15
CA ASP A 663 18.02 29.49 17.69
C ASP A 663 18.21 28.41 18.77
N LYS A 664 17.12 27.76 19.21
CA LYS A 664 17.16 26.72 20.24
C LYS A 664 17.54 25.37 19.66
N TRP A 665 18.37 24.63 20.38
CA TRP A 665 18.81 23.28 20.05
C TRP A 665 18.21 22.28 21.05
N GLY A 666 17.51 21.26 20.54
CA GLY A 666 17.12 20.10 21.32
C GLY A 666 18.29 19.13 21.57
N ASP A 667 18.04 18.12 22.40
CA ASP A 667 19.00 17.06 22.71
C ASP A 667 19.47 16.26 21.48
N PRO A 668 20.68 15.67 21.51
CA PRO A 668 21.21 14.84 20.42
C PRO A 668 20.62 13.42 20.41
N PHE A 669 20.15 12.97 19.25
CA PHE A 669 19.59 11.62 19.05
C PHE A 669 20.17 10.91 17.82
N ASP A 670 20.01 9.59 17.77
CA ASP A 670 20.36 8.78 16.59
C ASP A 670 19.33 8.99 15.47
N LEU A 671 18.06 9.17 15.83
CA LEU A 671 16.95 9.50 14.94
C LEU A 671 16.00 10.48 15.64
N VAL A 672 15.41 11.39 14.87
CA VAL A 672 14.27 12.24 15.26
C VAL A 672 13.20 12.08 14.19
N SER A 673 11.98 11.72 14.58
CA SER A 673 10.86 11.51 13.66
C SER A 673 9.54 12.00 14.23
N ASP A 674 8.53 12.09 13.36
CA ASP A 674 7.15 12.35 13.73
C ASP A 674 6.95 13.64 14.56
N VAL A 675 7.55 14.73 14.09
CA VAL A 675 7.53 16.02 14.79
C VAL A 675 6.18 16.70 14.61
N GLN A 676 5.48 17.00 15.70
CA GLN A 676 4.17 17.64 15.70
C GLN A 676 4.00 18.64 16.84
N PHE A 677 3.35 19.76 16.53
CA PHE A 677 2.85 20.69 17.54
C PHE A 677 1.49 20.26 18.07
N THR A 678 1.19 20.66 19.31
CA THR A 678 -0.18 20.64 19.82
C THR A 678 -1.07 21.63 19.08
N GLY A 679 -2.39 21.39 19.11
CA GLY A 679 -3.36 22.21 18.39
C GLY A 679 -3.40 23.67 18.86
N ASP A 680 -3.02 23.92 20.10
CA ASP A 680 -2.90 25.25 20.69
C ASP A 680 -1.55 25.93 20.43
N SER A 681 -0.64 25.30 19.67
CA SER A 681 0.72 25.79 19.33
C SER A 681 1.72 25.88 20.50
N HIS A 682 1.33 25.51 21.72
CA HIS A 682 2.21 25.67 22.89
C HIS A 682 3.26 24.58 23.02
N HIS A 683 2.93 23.34 22.67
CA HIS A 683 3.78 22.19 22.95
C HIS A 683 4.23 21.47 21.68
N LEU A 684 5.39 20.83 21.75
CA LEU A 684 6.02 20.08 20.67
C LEU A 684 6.27 18.64 21.10
N ILE A 685 5.82 17.68 20.29
CA ILE A 685 5.97 16.25 20.53
C ILE A 685 6.68 15.63 19.34
N TYR A 686 7.63 14.76 19.63
CA TYR A 686 8.33 13.99 18.60
C TYR A 686 8.88 12.69 19.16
N LEU A 687 9.11 11.73 18.27
CA LEU A 687 9.76 10.46 18.59
C LEU A 687 11.26 10.57 18.37
N VAL A 688 12.01 9.85 19.21
CA VAL A 688 13.47 9.85 19.19
C VAL A 688 14.01 8.43 19.28
N GLN A 689 15.20 8.21 18.73
CA GLN A 689 15.96 6.98 18.95
C GLN A 689 17.27 7.29 19.68
N LYS A 690 17.56 6.50 20.72
CA LYS A 690 18.83 6.54 21.47
C LYS A 690 19.35 5.12 21.64
N GLY A 691 20.32 4.73 20.82
CA GLY A 691 20.77 3.35 20.71
C GLY A 691 19.64 2.42 20.26
N PRO A 692 19.35 1.31 20.98
CA PRO A 692 18.26 0.40 20.63
C PRO A 692 16.89 0.87 21.14
N GLN A 693 16.82 1.95 21.92
CA GLN A 693 15.59 2.42 22.54
C GLN A 693 14.93 3.51 21.71
N ILE A 694 13.59 3.48 21.69
CA ILE A 694 12.72 4.50 21.15
C ILE A 694 12.13 5.30 22.31
N GLY A 695 12.07 6.61 22.16
CA GLY A 695 11.48 7.52 23.14
C GLY A 695 10.45 8.45 22.53
N ILE A 696 9.65 9.05 23.41
CA ILE A 696 8.73 10.13 23.11
C ILE A 696 9.11 11.36 23.93
N THR A 697 8.99 12.53 23.31
CA THR A 697 9.37 13.80 23.90
C THR A 697 8.18 14.76 24.03
N TRP A 698 8.31 15.72 24.92
CA TRP A 698 7.41 16.86 25.11
C TRP A 698 8.27 18.09 25.38
N ASP A 699 8.25 19.09 24.50
CA ASP A 699 9.05 20.31 24.58
C ASP A 699 10.54 20.08 24.83
N HIS A 700 11.13 19.19 24.03
CA HIS A 700 12.51 18.74 24.13
C HIS A 700 12.86 17.87 25.34
N GLU A 701 11.92 17.64 26.26
CA GLU A 701 12.12 16.69 27.35
C GLU A 701 11.69 15.27 26.94
N THR A 702 12.55 14.28 27.18
CA THR A 702 12.19 12.87 26.95
C THR A 702 11.30 12.36 28.09
N LEU A 703 10.04 12.02 27.77
CA LEU A 703 9.06 11.52 28.75
C LEU A 703 9.31 10.06 29.13
N ALA A 704 9.65 9.22 28.15
CA ALA A 704 9.92 7.79 28.34
C ALA A 704 10.84 7.23 27.24
N LEU A 705 11.48 6.11 27.56
CA LEU A 705 12.30 5.29 26.64
C LEU A 705 11.90 3.82 26.81
N GLY A 706 11.86 3.05 25.72
CA GLY A 706 11.57 1.62 25.73
C GLY A 706 12.01 0.91 24.44
N GLU A 707 11.74 -0.38 24.33
CA GLU A 707 11.99 -1.18 23.11
C GLU A 707 10.98 -0.86 21.99
N GLY A 708 9.92 -0.12 22.32
CA GLY A 708 8.98 0.43 21.37
C GLY A 708 8.06 1.45 22.04
N ILE A 709 7.78 2.54 21.32
CA ILE A 709 6.74 3.50 21.66
C ILE A 709 5.68 3.43 20.56
N SER A 710 4.41 3.36 20.95
CA SER A 710 3.29 3.33 20.00
C SER A 710 2.03 3.94 20.62
N GLY A 711 0.94 3.99 19.84
CA GLY A 711 -0.36 4.41 20.36
C GLY A 711 -0.38 5.82 20.95
N VAL A 712 0.43 6.74 20.41
CA VAL A 712 0.51 8.12 20.90
C VAL A 712 -0.82 8.84 20.64
N THR A 713 -1.39 9.41 21.69
CA THR A 713 -2.66 10.12 21.68
C THR A 713 -2.51 11.41 22.49
N LEU A 714 -2.64 12.52 21.78
CA LEU A 714 -2.69 13.86 22.37
C LEU A 714 -4.05 14.10 23.03
N SER A 715 -4.03 14.74 24.20
CA SER A 715 -5.25 15.24 24.82
C SER A 715 -5.89 16.33 23.96
N PRO A 716 -7.23 16.36 23.83
CA PRO A 716 -7.92 17.37 23.02
C PRO A 716 -7.70 18.82 23.48
N ASP A 717 -7.40 19.02 24.76
CA ASP A 717 -7.07 20.31 25.35
C ASP A 717 -5.57 20.67 25.25
N SER A 718 -4.77 19.85 24.55
CA SER A 718 -3.34 20.06 24.32
C SER A 718 -2.46 20.06 25.58
N ARG A 719 -2.97 19.64 26.75
CA ARG A 719 -2.21 19.71 28.01
C ARG A 719 -1.35 18.49 28.32
N PHE A 720 -1.67 17.35 27.71
CA PHE A 720 -0.91 16.12 27.89
C PHE A 720 -0.98 15.13 26.75
N VAL A 721 -0.11 14.11 26.83
CA VAL A 721 -0.05 12.98 25.90
C VAL A 721 -0.16 11.66 26.66
N ALA A 722 -0.87 10.70 26.07
CA ALA A 722 -0.86 9.30 26.47
C ALA A 722 -0.22 8.44 25.36
N TYR A 723 0.46 7.38 25.73
CA TYR A 723 1.20 6.52 24.80
C TYR A 723 1.43 5.13 25.38
N LEU A 724 1.79 4.17 24.53
CA LEU A 724 2.17 2.82 24.92
C LEU A 724 3.69 2.68 24.93
N VAL A 725 4.22 2.06 25.98
CA VAL A 725 5.63 1.70 26.10
C VAL A 725 5.73 0.18 26.16
N ARG A 726 6.53 -0.40 25.27
CA ARG A 726 6.88 -1.82 25.29
C ARG A 726 8.27 -2.02 25.89
N GLU A 727 8.34 -2.93 26.86
CA GLU A 727 9.60 -3.37 27.46
C GLU A 727 9.52 -4.88 27.69
N LYS A 728 10.38 -5.65 27.00
CA LYS A 728 10.37 -7.12 27.03
C LYS A 728 8.97 -7.64 26.68
N ASP A 729 8.43 -8.52 27.53
CA ASP A 729 7.11 -9.17 27.35
C ASP A 729 5.96 -8.37 28.00
N GLN A 730 6.19 -7.12 28.41
CA GLN A 730 5.20 -6.29 29.09
C GLN A 730 4.96 -4.96 28.38
N GLN A 731 3.76 -4.43 28.57
CA GLN A 731 3.35 -3.12 28.08
C GLN A 731 2.89 -2.22 29.22
N PHE A 732 3.12 -0.92 29.04
CA PHE A 732 2.73 0.12 29.98
C PHE A 732 2.00 1.23 29.22
N VAL A 733 1.07 1.88 29.89
CA VAL A 733 0.46 3.11 29.40
C VAL A 733 1.14 4.29 30.07
N GLY A 734 1.85 5.10 29.28
CA GLY A 734 2.39 6.38 29.71
C GLY A 734 1.31 7.47 29.62
N VAL A 735 1.21 8.30 30.65
CA VAL A 735 0.43 9.56 30.65
C VAL A 735 1.37 10.64 31.15
N GLN A 736 1.84 11.51 30.26
CA GLN A 736 3.05 12.30 30.50
C GLN A 736 4.21 11.39 30.99
N LYS A 737 4.88 11.75 32.08
CA LYS A 737 5.90 10.91 32.73
C LYS A 737 5.32 9.80 33.62
N LYS A 738 4.02 9.82 33.90
CA LYS A 738 3.38 8.81 34.75
C LYS A 738 3.25 7.52 33.97
N ARG A 739 3.64 6.41 34.59
CA ARG A 739 3.58 5.07 34.00
C ARG A 739 2.51 4.24 34.69
N LEU A 740 1.62 3.62 33.91
CA LEU A 740 0.52 2.76 34.36
C LEU A 740 0.74 1.33 33.84
N GLY A 741 0.51 0.32 34.68
CA GLY A 741 0.82 -1.09 34.39
C GLY A 741 1.72 -1.72 35.46
N PRO A 742 2.34 -2.90 35.18
CA PRO A 742 2.45 -3.57 33.89
C PRO A 742 1.16 -4.25 33.42
N TYR A 743 1.05 -4.44 32.11
CA TYR A 743 0.01 -5.22 31.44
C TYR A 743 0.64 -6.24 30.50
N GLU A 744 -0.02 -7.39 30.27
CA GLU A 744 0.39 -8.36 29.24
C GLU A 744 0.28 -7.72 27.84
N ARG A 745 -0.81 -6.99 27.62
CA ARG A 745 -1.06 -6.21 26.41
C ARG A 745 -1.95 -5.02 26.73
N ALA A 746 -1.69 -3.88 26.12
CA ALA A 746 -2.54 -2.70 26.15
C ALA A 746 -2.83 -2.24 24.73
N GLU A 747 -4.04 -1.75 24.48
CA GLU A 747 -4.43 -1.16 23.20
C GLU A 747 -4.36 0.36 23.25
N ARG A 748 -4.41 1.02 22.09
CA ARG A 748 -4.19 2.47 21.96
C ARG A 748 -5.11 3.25 22.91
N PRO A 749 -4.57 4.17 23.73
CA PRO A 749 -5.39 5.02 24.59
C PRO A 749 -6.30 5.97 23.81
N PHE A 750 -7.52 6.14 24.30
CA PHE A 750 -8.47 7.17 23.92
C PHE A 750 -8.54 8.23 25.03
N ILE A 751 -8.61 9.50 24.66
CA ILE A 751 -8.75 10.61 25.61
C ILE A 751 -10.05 11.34 25.30
N THR A 752 -10.92 11.46 26.31
CA THR A 752 -12.18 12.20 26.23
C THR A 752 -11.97 13.71 26.02
N ARG A 753 -12.95 14.40 25.45
CA ARG A 753 -12.82 15.77 24.94
C ARG A 753 -12.97 16.88 25.98
N THR A 754 -14.08 16.92 26.73
CA THR A 754 -14.38 18.02 27.67
C THR A 754 -13.84 17.76 29.06
N LYS A 755 -13.82 16.50 29.50
CA LYS A 755 -13.25 16.06 30.78
C LYS A 755 -12.21 14.98 30.52
N PRO A 756 -10.96 15.36 30.19
CA PRO A 756 -9.94 14.42 29.75
C PRO A 756 -9.73 13.26 30.74
N ALA A 757 -10.03 12.06 30.27
CA ALA A 757 -9.82 10.79 30.93
C ALA A 757 -9.18 9.85 29.92
N VAL A 758 -8.16 9.11 30.37
CA VAL A 758 -7.40 8.18 29.54
C VAL A 758 -8.04 6.80 29.65
N ILE A 759 -8.69 6.36 28.58
CA ILE A 759 -9.44 5.10 28.50
C ILE A 759 -8.71 4.15 27.58
N TYR A 760 -8.48 2.91 28.02
CA TYR A 760 -7.73 1.94 27.23
C TYR A 760 -8.10 0.48 27.56
N PRO A 761 -8.26 -0.38 26.55
CA PRO A 761 -8.33 -1.82 26.74
C PRO A 761 -6.98 -2.41 27.18
N VAL A 762 -7.02 -3.37 28.10
CA VAL A 762 -5.85 -4.15 28.53
C VAL A 762 -6.15 -5.64 28.63
N VAL A 763 -5.11 -6.46 28.59
CA VAL A 763 -5.14 -7.88 28.92
C VAL A 763 -4.37 -8.11 30.23
N LEU A 764 -5.03 -8.77 31.17
CA LEU A 764 -4.50 -9.18 32.47
C LEU A 764 -4.93 -10.62 32.74
N GLN A 765 -3.97 -11.50 33.03
CA GLN A 765 -4.22 -12.91 33.32
C GLN A 765 -5.02 -13.59 32.20
N GLY A 766 -4.72 -13.26 30.93
CA GLY A 766 -5.44 -13.77 29.76
C GLY A 766 -6.89 -13.28 29.60
N ARG A 767 -7.34 -12.29 30.38
CA ARG A 767 -8.69 -11.70 30.29
C ARG A 767 -8.63 -10.24 29.90
N HIS A 768 -9.62 -9.80 29.12
CA HIS A 768 -9.69 -8.42 28.65
C HIS A 768 -10.44 -7.53 29.64
N HIS A 769 -9.91 -6.32 29.87
CA HIS A 769 -10.50 -5.29 30.70
C HIS A 769 -10.47 -3.94 29.99
N ILE A 770 -11.30 -2.99 30.44
CA ILE A 770 -11.18 -1.58 30.08
C ILE A 770 -10.77 -0.83 31.33
N PHE A 771 -9.72 -0.02 31.20
CA PHE A 771 -9.20 0.83 32.25
C PHE A 771 -9.51 2.29 31.95
N VAL A 772 -9.76 3.06 33.01
CA VAL A 772 -9.90 4.51 32.99
C VAL A 772 -8.90 5.09 33.98
N ASN A 773 -7.98 5.93 33.50
CA ASN A 773 -6.95 6.61 34.31
C ASN A 773 -6.11 5.68 35.22
N GLY A 774 -5.90 4.42 34.81
CA GLY A 774 -5.14 3.44 35.61
C GLY A 774 -5.98 2.51 36.48
N ALA A 775 -7.29 2.73 36.59
CA ALA A 775 -8.20 1.88 37.35
C ALA A 775 -9.06 1.01 36.42
N PRO A 776 -9.37 -0.26 36.78
CA PRO A 776 -10.29 -1.10 36.02
C PRO A 776 -11.72 -0.53 36.11
N GLU A 777 -12.35 -0.30 34.96
CA GLU A 777 -13.71 0.22 34.84
C GLU A 777 -14.69 -0.89 34.45
N ALA A 778 -14.29 -1.78 33.53
CA ALA A 778 -15.12 -2.89 33.05
C ALA A 778 -14.30 -4.16 32.76
N GLY A 779 -14.96 -5.31 32.83
CA GLY A 779 -14.37 -6.65 32.69
C GLY A 779 -14.39 -7.45 34.00
N PRO A 780 -13.84 -8.67 34.02
CA PRO A 780 -13.13 -9.34 32.94
C PRO A 780 -14.06 -9.83 31.83
N PHE A 781 -13.61 -9.67 30.58
CA PHE A 781 -14.23 -10.24 29.38
C PHE A 781 -13.34 -11.34 28.80
N GLU A 782 -13.93 -12.23 28.02
CA GLU A 782 -13.16 -13.21 27.24
C GLU A 782 -12.36 -12.50 26.14
N ALA A 783 -13.01 -11.57 25.45
CA ALA A 783 -12.38 -10.72 24.45
C ALA A 783 -13.10 -9.38 24.32
N ILE A 784 -12.32 -8.33 24.01
CA ILE A 784 -12.82 -7.08 23.42
C ILE A 784 -12.54 -7.17 21.93
N LEU A 785 -13.59 -7.26 21.11
CA LEU A 785 -13.49 -7.47 19.66
C LEU A 785 -13.25 -6.15 18.91
N ARG A 786 -13.77 -5.05 19.46
CA ARG A 786 -13.61 -3.69 18.93
C ARG A 786 -13.75 -2.70 20.07
N PHE A 787 -12.92 -1.67 20.09
CA PHE A 787 -13.02 -0.51 20.99
C PHE A 787 -13.04 0.78 20.17
N SER A 788 -13.85 1.75 20.57
CA SER A 788 -13.96 3.04 19.91
C SER A 788 -14.41 4.10 20.90
N GLY A 789 -13.86 5.31 20.82
CA GLY A 789 -14.31 6.47 21.58
C GLY A 789 -14.68 7.63 20.67
N GLN A 790 -15.65 8.44 21.11
CA GLN A 790 -16.12 9.64 20.43
C GLN A 790 -16.51 10.70 21.46
N GLY A 791 -15.93 11.89 21.37
CA GLY A 791 -16.23 12.98 22.30
C GLY A 791 -15.86 12.62 23.74
N ASP A 792 -16.85 12.57 24.63
CA ASP A 792 -16.68 12.16 26.03
C ASP A 792 -17.18 10.74 26.33
N SER A 793 -17.48 9.96 25.29
CA SER A 793 -18.03 8.61 25.40
C SER A 793 -17.15 7.56 24.73
N TYR A 794 -17.28 6.31 25.16
CA TYR A 794 -16.62 5.15 24.58
C TYR A 794 -17.53 3.94 24.51
N ALA A 795 -17.24 3.06 23.56
CA ALA A 795 -17.95 1.81 23.37
C ALA A 795 -17.02 0.68 22.96
N ALA A 796 -17.40 -0.54 23.32
CA ALA A 796 -16.69 -1.74 22.97
C ALA A 796 -17.65 -2.88 22.61
N ILE A 797 -17.28 -3.67 21.61
CA ILE A 797 -17.93 -4.96 21.37
C ILE A 797 -17.21 -5.99 22.25
N VAL A 798 -17.93 -6.56 23.21
CA VAL A 798 -17.38 -7.49 24.20
C VAL A 798 -17.98 -8.87 24.03
N ARG A 799 -17.17 -9.90 24.28
CA ARG A 799 -17.64 -11.30 24.37
C ARG A 799 -17.65 -11.77 25.81
N LYS A 800 -18.78 -12.35 26.23
CA LYS A 800 -18.99 -12.87 27.58
C LYS A 800 -19.38 -14.36 27.51
N GLY A 801 -18.38 -15.24 27.46
CA GLY A 801 -18.58 -16.70 27.39
C GLY A 801 -19.20 -17.17 26.07
N SER A 802 -19.87 -18.32 26.10
CA SER A 802 -20.59 -18.89 24.94
C SER A 802 -21.90 -18.18 24.60
N GLU A 803 -22.30 -17.17 25.39
CA GLU A 803 -23.62 -16.55 25.34
C GLU A 803 -23.79 -15.51 24.20
N GLY A 804 -22.69 -15.10 23.54
CA GLY A 804 -22.71 -14.18 22.41
C GLY A 804 -21.91 -12.89 22.63
N GLN A 805 -22.23 -11.86 21.85
CA GLN A 805 -21.59 -10.55 21.86
C GLN A 805 -22.55 -9.49 22.41
N ALA A 806 -22.02 -8.50 23.11
CA ALA A 806 -22.76 -7.34 23.59
C ALA A 806 -21.99 -6.05 23.29
N VAL A 807 -22.70 -4.93 23.22
CA VAL A 807 -22.08 -3.60 23.19
C VAL A 807 -21.99 -3.09 24.62
N LEU A 808 -20.78 -2.81 25.08
CA LEU A 808 -20.51 -1.98 26.25
C LEU A 808 -20.48 -0.52 25.79
N TRP A 809 -21.28 0.35 26.41
CA TRP A 809 -21.27 1.79 26.17
C TRP A 809 -21.15 2.51 27.51
N ASP A 810 -20.07 3.28 27.71
CA ASP A 810 -19.77 4.02 28.94
C ASP A 810 -19.97 3.18 30.22
N GLY A 811 -19.37 1.99 30.21
CA GLY A 811 -19.40 1.05 31.34
C GLY A 811 -20.68 0.21 31.45
N LYS A 812 -21.74 0.53 30.68
CA LYS A 812 -23.01 -0.20 30.69
C LYS A 812 -23.05 -1.24 29.58
N ILE A 813 -23.40 -2.48 29.93
CA ILE A 813 -23.50 -3.58 28.96
C ILE A 813 -24.94 -3.65 28.44
N GLY A 814 -25.10 -3.58 27.12
CA GLY A 814 -26.37 -3.73 26.43
C GLY A 814 -26.84 -5.19 26.31
N LYS A 815 -27.84 -5.42 25.46
CA LYS A 815 -28.39 -6.75 25.20
C LYS A 815 -27.38 -7.67 24.52
N LEU A 816 -27.55 -8.99 24.72
CA LEU A 816 -26.77 -10.01 24.04
C LEU A 816 -27.33 -10.34 22.65
N TYR A 817 -26.41 -10.48 21.70
CA TYR A 817 -26.64 -10.81 20.30
C TYR A 817 -25.71 -11.96 19.88
N SER A 818 -26.06 -12.71 18.84
CA SER A 818 -25.17 -13.76 18.33
C SER A 818 -23.92 -13.18 17.66
N ALA A 819 -24.04 -11.97 17.09
CA ALA A 819 -22.93 -11.17 16.58
C ALA A 819 -23.31 -9.69 16.53
N VAL A 820 -22.30 -8.82 16.69
CA VAL A 820 -22.38 -7.37 16.49
C VAL A 820 -21.26 -7.00 15.51
N GLU A 821 -21.58 -6.21 14.48
CA GLU A 821 -20.61 -5.92 13.40
C GLU A 821 -19.99 -4.52 13.52
N HIS A 822 -20.74 -3.52 13.07
CA HIS A 822 -20.24 -2.14 12.90
C HIS A 822 -20.91 -1.21 13.90
N LEU A 823 -20.09 -0.50 14.68
CA LEU A 823 -20.50 0.63 15.52
C LEU A 823 -20.38 1.93 14.71
N THR A 824 -21.38 2.80 14.81
CA THR A 824 -21.39 4.14 14.21
C THR A 824 -21.77 5.15 15.28
N TRP A 825 -20.91 6.14 15.51
CA TRP A 825 -21.18 7.23 16.44
C TRP A 825 -21.91 8.39 15.77
N ALA A 826 -22.84 9.01 16.49
CA ALA A 826 -23.22 10.38 16.20
C ALA A 826 -22.02 11.30 16.50
N PRO A 827 -21.83 12.41 15.78
CA PRO A 827 -20.65 13.25 15.94
C PRO A 827 -20.44 13.79 17.36
N SER A 828 -21.54 14.05 18.08
CA SER A 828 -21.54 14.47 19.49
C SER A 828 -21.04 13.40 20.47
N GLY A 829 -20.98 12.13 20.06
CA GLY A 829 -20.70 10.98 20.94
C GLY A 829 -21.89 10.57 21.82
N GLN A 830 -22.99 11.32 21.82
CA GLN A 830 -24.16 11.06 22.68
C GLN A 830 -25.03 9.90 22.19
N HIS A 831 -24.88 9.50 20.94
CA HIS A 831 -25.66 8.42 20.36
C HIS A 831 -24.75 7.45 19.60
N LEU A 832 -25.13 6.18 19.66
CA LEU A 832 -24.44 5.06 19.04
C LEU A 832 -25.46 4.21 18.29
N ALA A 833 -25.15 3.87 17.04
CA ALA A 833 -25.89 2.88 16.27
C ALA A 833 -25.01 1.68 15.95
N TYR A 834 -25.61 0.49 15.91
CA TYR A 834 -24.89 -0.71 15.50
C TYR A 834 -25.78 -1.76 14.85
N VAL A 835 -25.18 -2.59 14.01
CA VAL A 835 -25.87 -3.73 13.39
C VAL A 835 -25.65 -4.97 14.24
N ALA A 836 -26.74 -5.66 14.59
CA ALA A 836 -26.71 -6.86 15.41
C ALA A 836 -27.42 -8.04 14.74
N ARG A 837 -27.06 -9.26 15.16
CA ARG A 837 -27.69 -10.52 14.70
C ARG A 837 -28.32 -11.27 15.88
N LYS A 838 -29.45 -11.94 15.63
CA LYS A 838 -30.17 -12.72 16.64
C LYS A 838 -30.54 -14.07 16.03
N LYS A 839 -30.12 -15.15 16.68
CA LYS A 839 -30.38 -16.54 16.24
C LYS A 839 -30.03 -16.81 14.77
N GLY A 840 -28.94 -16.24 14.27
CA GLY A 840 -28.48 -16.44 12.89
C GLY A 840 -29.19 -15.60 11.82
N VAL A 841 -30.21 -14.82 12.19
CA VAL A 841 -30.89 -13.85 11.31
C VAL A 841 -30.40 -12.44 11.65
N TRP A 842 -30.31 -11.56 10.64
CA TRP A 842 -30.00 -10.15 10.85
C TRP A 842 -31.08 -9.49 11.71
N ALA A 843 -30.71 -9.03 12.91
CA ALA A 843 -31.66 -8.56 13.91
C ALA A 843 -32.12 -7.11 13.70
N GLY A 844 -31.48 -6.38 12.78
CA GLY A 844 -31.75 -4.97 12.51
C GLY A 844 -30.62 -4.04 12.97
N VAL A 845 -30.92 -2.75 12.99
CA VAL A 845 -30.08 -1.68 13.54
C VAL A 845 -30.55 -1.39 14.96
N VAL A 846 -29.61 -1.30 15.89
CA VAL A 846 -29.87 -0.80 17.24
C VAL A 846 -29.37 0.62 17.32
N TRP A 847 -30.22 1.56 17.70
CA TRP A 847 -29.84 2.93 18.03
C TRP A 847 -30.71 3.45 19.17
N ASN A 848 -30.15 4.24 20.08
CA ASN A 848 -30.84 4.70 21.31
C ASN A 848 -31.48 3.55 22.11
N ASP A 849 -30.75 2.43 22.25
CA ASP A 849 -31.21 1.19 22.90
C ASP A 849 -32.51 0.58 22.33
N THR A 850 -32.93 1.05 21.15
CA THR A 850 -34.12 0.61 20.44
C THR A 850 -33.70 -0.24 19.24
N GLU A 851 -34.31 -1.41 19.10
CA GLU A 851 -34.08 -2.31 17.97
C GLU A 851 -35.06 -1.93 16.84
N SER A 852 -34.52 -1.69 15.64
CA SER A 852 -35.33 -1.50 14.43
C SER A 852 -36.01 -2.80 13.99
N ASP A 853 -36.80 -2.73 12.92
CA ASP A 853 -37.25 -3.91 12.18
C ASP A 853 -36.08 -4.78 11.68
N GLN A 854 -36.38 -6.03 11.36
CA GLN A 854 -35.43 -6.98 10.78
C GLN A 854 -35.28 -6.74 9.27
N TYR A 855 -34.04 -6.81 8.80
CA TYR A 855 -33.67 -6.58 7.40
C TYR A 855 -32.68 -7.64 6.94
N ASP A 856 -32.79 -8.11 5.70
CA ASP A 856 -31.89 -9.14 5.15
C ASP A 856 -30.43 -8.66 5.08
N PHE A 857 -30.22 -7.38 4.77
CA PHE A 857 -28.92 -6.72 4.76
C PHE A 857 -29.07 -5.25 5.11
N VAL A 858 -28.09 -4.71 5.85
CA VAL A 858 -28.02 -3.29 6.20
C VAL A 858 -26.62 -2.76 5.91
N GLN A 859 -26.53 -1.54 5.36
CA GLN A 859 -25.25 -0.86 5.16
C GLN A 859 -25.36 0.67 5.32
N HIS A 860 -24.21 1.31 5.46
CA HIS A 860 -24.02 2.77 5.45
C HIS A 860 -24.82 3.57 6.50
N LEU A 861 -24.84 3.08 7.74
CA LEU A 861 -25.40 3.83 8.88
C LEU A 861 -24.71 5.20 8.99
N THR A 862 -25.50 6.28 8.97
CA THR A 862 -25.00 7.66 8.97
C THR A 862 -25.90 8.57 9.78
N PHE A 863 -25.30 9.25 10.75
CA PHE A 863 -25.97 10.28 11.54
C PHE A 863 -25.98 11.64 10.86
N SER A 864 -27.03 12.41 11.13
CA SER A 864 -26.97 13.87 10.99
C SER A 864 -25.96 14.46 12.00
N PRO A 865 -25.37 15.63 11.73
CA PRO A 865 -24.39 16.28 12.61
C PRO A 865 -24.91 16.58 14.01
N ASP A 866 -26.20 16.90 14.13
CA ASP A 866 -26.87 17.11 15.41
C ASP A 866 -27.21 15.80 16.13
N GLY A 867 -26.92 14.65 15.51
CA GLY A 867 -27.18 13.32 16.04
C GLY A 867 -28.66 12.95 16.13
N LYS A 868 -29.59 13.76 15.60
CA LYS A 868 -31.04 13.55 15.75
C LYS A 868 -31.66 12.65 14.69
N ALA A 869 -30.97 12.43 13.57
CA ALA A 869 -31.44 11.57 12.50
C ALA A 869 -30.40 10.52 12.14
N LEU A 870 -30.87 9.30 11.89
CA LEU A 870 -30.08 8.17 11.41
C LEU A 870 -30.64 7.70 10.07
N LEU A 871 -29.79 7.67 9.06
CA LEU A 871 -30.08 7.07 7.76
C LEU A 871 -29.24 5.81 7.59
N PHE A 872 -29.86 4.74 7.10
CA PHE A 872 -29.18 3.56 6.60
C PHE A 872 -29.89 3.00 5.37
N PHE A 873 -29.22 2.11 4.65
CA PHE A 873 -29.81 1.40 3.52
C PHE A 873 -30.08 -0.05 3.89
N ALA A 874 -31.29 -0.51 3.61
CA ALA A 874 -31.71 -1.89 3.77
C ALA A 874 -31.99 -2.53 2.41
N ARG A 875 -31.79 -3.84 2.31
CA ARG A 875 -32.07 -4.61 1.09
C ARG A 875 -33.34 -5.43 1.25
N ARG A 876 -34.17 -5.44 0.20
CA ARG A 876 -35.27 -6.39 -0.05
C ARG A 876 -35.09 -7.02 -1.43
N ARG A 877 -35.94 -8.01 -1.79
CA ARG A 877 -35.85 -8.79 -3.05
C ARG A 877 -35.59 -7.95 -4.31
N ASP A 878 -36.12 -6.73 -4.38
CA ASP A 878 -36.08 -5.88 -5.57
C ASP A 878 -34.95 -4.81 -5.60
N GLY A 879 -34.15 -4.69 -4.52
CA GLY A 879 -33.06 -3.72 -4.45
C GLY A 879 -32.80 -3.12 -3.07
N TRP A 880 -32.06 -2.01 -3.05
CA TRP A 880 -31.74 -1.20 -1.88
C TRP A 880 -32.74 -0.06 -1.73
N TYR A 881 -33.16 0.23 -0.50
CA TYR A 881 -33.97 1.41 -0.18
C TYR A 881 -33.49 2.03 1.13
N ALA A 882 -33.76 3.33 1.28
CA ALA A 882 -33.40 4.11 2.44
C ALA A 882 -34.36 3.86 3.62
N VAL A 883 -33.80 3.82 4.82
CA VAL A 883 -34.55 3.85 6.09
C VAL A 883 -34.06 5.04 6.89
N LEU A 884 -34.97 5.99 7.14
CA LEU A 884 -34.68 7.20 7.91
C LEU A 884 -35.42 7.13 9.25
N ASN A 885 -34.69 7.16 10.36
CA ASN A 885 -35.26 7.09 11.72
C ASN A 885 -36.25 5.92 11.89
N ASP A 886 -35.81 4.73 11.48
CA ASP A 886 -36.60 3.49 11.49
C ASP A 886 -37.86 3.50 10.60
N GLN A 887 -38.02 4.50 9.74
CA GLN A 887 -39.08 4.53 8.74
C GLN A 887 -38.52 4.18 7.35
N PRO A 888 -38.92 3.03 6.76
CA PRO A 888 -38.65 2.71 5.37
C PRO A 888 -39.18 3.78 4.42
N ILE A 889 -38.41 4.14 3.40
CA ILE A 889 -38.83 5.04 2.32
C ILE A 889 -38.80 4.26 0.99
N PRO A 890 -39.85 3.50 0.64
CA PRO A 890 -39.84 2.60 -0.52
C PRO A 890 -39.56 3.29 -1.85
N ASP A 891 -39.95 4.55 -2.02
CA ASP A 891 -39.75 5.33 -3.26
C ASP A 891 -38.26 5.59 -3.59
N THR A 892 -37.36 5.27 -2.66
CA THR A 892 -35.90 5.32 -2.88
C THR A 892 -35.32 4.02 -3.42
N LEU A 893 -36.18 3.07 -3.79
CA LEU A 893 -35.74 1.76 -4.30
C LEU A 893 -34.81 1.93 -5.52
N CYS A 894 -33.59 1.44 -5.37
CA CYS A 894 -32.59 1.42 -6.42
C CYS A 894 -31.93 0.05 -6.49
N LYS A 895 -31.49 -0.34 -7.69
CA LYS A 895 -30.79 -1.62 -7.86
C LYS A 895 -29.39 -1.59 -7.26
N GLU A 896 -28.77 -0.41 -7.24
CA GLU A 896 -27.36 -0.25 -6.94
C GLU A 896 -27.09 1.11 -6.32
N LEU A 897 -26.47 1.10 -5.14
CA LEU A 897 -25.97 2.28 -4.44
C LEU A 897 -24.51 2.52 -4.83
N LEU A 898 -24.20 3.77 -5.19
CA LEU A 898 -22.88 4.24 -5.60
C LEU A 898 -22.25 5.18 -4.57
N SER A 899 -22.87 5.39 -3.40
CA SER A 899 -22.25 6.08 -2.26
C SER A 899 -22.97 5.78 -0.94
N PRO A 900 -22.27 5.86 0.22
CA PRO A 900 -22.94 6.10 1.49
C PRO A 900 -23.66 7.47 1.46
N PRO A 901 -24.64 7.67 2.34
CA PRO A 901 -25.29 8.96 2.46
C PRO A 901 -24.38 9.99 3.14
N VAL A 902 -24.52 11.24 2.72
CA VAL A 902 -23.80 12.39 3.29
C VAL A 902 -24.78 13.47 3.66
N TRP A 903 -24.50 14.15 4.77
CA TRP A 903 -25.32 15.24 5.25
C TRP A 903 -25.05 16.55 4.51
N ASP A 904 -26.10 17.12 3.94
CA ASP A 904 -26.19 18.49 3.45
C ASP A 904 -26.81 19.37 4.54
N ALA A 905 -25.96 20.14 5.24
CA ALA A 905 -26.40 20.99 6.34
C ALA A 905 -27.26 22.17 5.90
N LYS A 906 -27.06 22.70 4.68
CA LYS A 906 -27.82 23.85 4.18
C LYS A 906 -29.27 23.46 3.90
N ASN A 907 -29.48 22.30 3.29
CA ASN A 907 -30.81 21.81 2.95
C ASN A 907 -31.40 20.86 4.01
N ARG A 908 -30.66 20.60 5.10
CA ARG A 908 -31.00 19.60 6.13
C ARG A 908 -31.42 18.27 5.52
N ALA A 909 -30.56 17.72 4.65
CA ALA A 909 -30.90 16.53 3.87
C ALA A 909 -29.73 15.55 3.79
N PHE A 910 -30.04 14.26 3.62
CA PHE A 910 -29.05 13.28 3.22
C PHE A 910 -28.99 13.19 1.69
N CYS A 911 -27.78 13.25 1.13
CA CYS A 911 -27.51 13.10 -0.30
C CYS A 911 -26.71 11.82 -0.55
N TYR A 912 -27.02 11.09 -1.61
CA TYR A 912 -26.32 9.86 -1.98
C TYR A 912 -26.42 9.59 -3.49
N LEU A 913 -25.58 8.70 -4.00
CA LEU A 913 -25.56 8.33 -5.41
C LEU A 913 -26.14 6.95 -5.61
N TYR A 914 -26.92 6.82 -6.67
CA TYR A 914 -27.45 5.54 -7.08
C TYR A 914 -27.49 5.43 -8.60
N ARG A 915 -27.47 4.19 -9.09
CA ARG A 915 -27.60 3.90 -10.52
C ARG A 915 -29.01 3.43 -10.84
N GLN A 916 -29.57 3.98 -11.91
CA GLN A 916 -30.82 3.50 -12.50
C GLN A 916 -30.66 3.37 -14.01
N GLY A 917 -30.53 2.13 -14.49
CA GLY A 917 -30.19 1.86 -15.89
C GLY A 917 -28.73 2.17 -16.18
N LYS A 918 -28.45 2.98 -17.20
CA LYS A 918 -27.09 3.45 -17.56
C LYS A 918 -26.74 4.79 -16.91
N ASP A 919 -27.71 5.46 -16.33
CA ASP A 919 -27.55 6.81 -15.80
C ASP A 919 -27.33 6.79 -14.28
N ILE A 920 -26.61 7.81 -13.81
CA ILE A 920 -26.28 8.01 -12.40
C ILE A 920 -27.08 9.21 -11.90
N TYR A 921 -27.70 9.04 -10.74
CA TYR A 921 -28.58 10.04 -10.14
C TYR A 921 -28.12 10.37 -8.72
N GLU A 922 -28.39 11.61 -8.31
CA GLU A 922 -28.30 12.05 -6.91
C GLU A 922 -29.65 11.87 -6.23
N GLY A 923 -29.71 11.02 -5.21
CA GLY A 923 -30.84 10.92 -4.29
C GLY A 923 -30.70 11.94 -3.17
N ARG A 924 -31.79 12.65 -2.84
CA ARG A 924 -31.85 13.58 -1.71
C ARG A 924 -33.04 13.27 -0.81
N LEU A 925 -32.77 13.14 0.49
CA LEU A 925 -33.75 12.87 1.54
C LEU A 925 -33.74 13.98 2.58
N ASN A 926 -34.77 14.83 2.57
CA ASN A 926 -34.89 15.93 3.51
C ASN A 926 -35.29 15.41 4.89
N VAL A 927 -34.62 15.91 5.93
CA VAL A 927 -34.98 15.71 7.32
C VAL A 927 -35.72 16.96 7.79
N ARG A 928 -37.02 16.80 8.08
CA ARG A 928 -37.86 17.90 8.58
C ARG A 928 -37.41 18.34 9.97
#